data_AF-A0A919RNB2-F1
#
_entry.id   AF-A0A919RNB2-F1
#
_cell.length_a   1.000
_cell.length_b   1.000
_cell.length_c   1.000
_cell.angle_alpha   90.00
_cell.angle_beta   90.00
_cell.angle_gamma   90.00
#
_symmetry.space_group_name_H-M   'P 1'
#
loop_
_entity.id
_entity.type
_entity.pdbx_description
1 polymer ?
#
loop_
_entity_poly.entity_id
_entity_poly.type
_entity_poly.pdbx_seq_one_letter_code
_entity_poly.pdbx_strand_id
1 'polypeptide(L)'
;MPPIKPEDLPAEIHAILGEAAREGACPDEQPVCQPDVRVTAQLTDDPPPSEVVLPWRISNAQKGDLILAPGGPHGFIGGLLLQLEPPQIFSHMGIMTSDFTEVRQATANPTWMKKFYNGSILGIEPAPTNGFHEDALRHQWPGTVTQSVESAYLTWRDHPVERDSNGEARRYPDGDEIPLSGFSELDETTGRRYHIDSLSFEPKIMTIEGTERLVWPIVVQPCWHQESQFPEIRRALHRVADASKDIHGHYRFYAYTKGDIGGDSAMFGPPRLERMGADLSSECTGLRPLVPLTASVPLQCASLVWQAVQLANERAARLGHRRIVLDGRQEIFYPGYECSAESHLPRNPFGYKVEPTTPDGLYHYDEGDRRRAGEWLYERVVTEVRDSLGEQLPEVEARLGLAAGVLQLGTLLTMLATLPLQLVTTLLGISVVTVKELIVLLSDMPSDTANQMCNAFASDKCDASATDDDSWRHPGTGDSVSPDNTYHAWAPHNVDTSSEIVHGIYGFNDRMRVSPPTLVANPPPPSSWQISQGTGGVQGRVFYRETQSGTEVPVPARVRIGCSSFYAHKDSGVFELGGLPAGKYWCEALYNDHDQQIVMKSAGQVVEVIAEGFTDHFEIELIPPPSVRREIVIEVRGRSVNRRLIGEDRWKHTTYVLPPVYLGLDYFPAGHPRHAEARRATQVSSVAITDFGRAEVRVDLELLDDTTIRVVAAARLVDADDDVTFDTPAWEGQSETLIAPKSNANDGATGRISAHSEKISVEPVHAWTELTIHNNPVTWW
;
A
#
# COMPACT_ATOMS: atom_id res chain seq x y z
N MET A 1 -23.70 -25.47 35.18
CA MET A 1 -22.57 -25.47 36.16
C MET A 1 -22.86 -24.46 37.30
N PRO A 2 -22.19 -24.47 38.47
CA PRO A 2 -22.33 -23.36 39.42
C PRO A 2 -21.87 -22.04 38.76
N PRO A 3 -22.52 -20.90 39.04
CA PRO A 3 -22.15 -19.62 38.44
C PRO A 3 -20.73 -19.22 38.85
N ILE A 4 -19.94 -18.79 37.87
CA ILE A 4 -18.58 -18.29 38.07
C ILE A 4 -18.67 -16.93 38.76
N LYS A 5 -17.91 -16.76 39.84
CA LYS A 5 -17.85 -15.53 40.61
C LYS A 5 -16.50 -14.84 40.42
N PRO A 6 -16.40 -13.52 40.68
CA PRO A 6 -15.13 -12.80 40.60
C PRO A 6 -14.01 -13.42 41.44
N GLU A 7 -14.34 -13.99 42.60
CA GLU A 7 -13.39 -14.69 43.47
C GLU A 7 -12.83 -16.01 42.90
N ASP A 8 -13.44 -16.57 41.85
CA ASP A 8 -12.99 -17.79 41.17
C ASP A 8 -11.93 -17.51 40.08
N LEU A 9 -11.58 -16.24 39.88
CA LEU A 9 -10.65 -15.77 38.85
C LEU A 9 -9.29 -15.40 39.44
N PRO A 10 -8.20 -15.54 38.66
CA PRO A 10 -6.88 -15.02 39.06
C PRO A 10 -6.94 -13.52 39.36
N ALA A 11 -6.08 -13.05 40.27
CA ALA A 11 -6.08 -11.64 40.71
C ALA A 11 -5.89 -10.63 39.55
N GLU A 12 -5.07 -10.96 38.55
CA GLU A 12 -4.88 -10.12 37.36
C GLU A 12 -6.16 -10.01 36.52
N ILE A 13 -6.89 -11.11 36.35
CA ILE A 13 -8.16 -11.14 35.62
C ILE A 13 -9.24 -10.39 36.41
N HIS A 14 -9.26 -10.57 37.72
CA HIS A 14 -10.16 -9.84 38.59
C HIS A 14 -9.97 -8.32 38.49
N ALA A 15 -8.74 -7.86 38.27
CA ALA A 15 -8.41 -6.43 38.16
C ALA A 15 -8.92 -5.77 36.87
N ILE A 16 -9.21 -6.54 35.82
CA ILE A 16 -9.71 -6.00 34.55
C ILE A 16 -11.24 -6.05 34.44
N LEU A 17 -11.94 -6.71 35.36
CA LEU A 17 -13.40 -6.81 35.30
C LEU A 17 -14.05 -5.44 35.35
N GLY A 18 -14.93 -5.16 34.38
CA GLY A 18 -15.60 -3.87 34.23
C GLY A 18 -14.78 -2.79 33.53
N GLU A 19 -13.48 -2.99 33.32
CA GLU A 19 -12.66 -2.09 32.52
C GLU A 19 -13.13 -2.09 31.06
N ALA A 20 -12.97 -0.94 30.39
CA ALA A 20 -13.36 -0.79 29.01
C ALA A 20 -12.62 -1.80 28.11
N ALA A 21 -13.36 -2.44 27.23
CA ALA A 21 -12.85 -3.36 26.25
C ALA A 21 -13.21 -2.88 24.83
N ARG A 22 -12.36 -3.17 23.85
CA ARG A 22 -12.71 -2.98 22.45
C ARG A 22 -13.87 -3.92 22.11
N GLU A 23 -14.87 -3.42 21.38
CA GLU A 23 -15.95 -4.27 20.89
C GLU A 23 -15.36 -5.40 20.02
N GLY A 24 -15.78 -6.64 20.31
CA GLY A 24 -15.27 -7.82 19.62
C GLY A 24 -13.86 -8.27 20.01
N ALA A 25 -13.26 -7.71 21.06
CA ALA A 25 -11.95 -8.15 21.53
C ALA A 25 -11.94 -9.63 21.94
N CYS A 26 -10.90 -10.34 21.50
CA CYS A 26 -10.67 -11.74 21.81
C CYS A 26 -10.05 -11.89 23.22
N PRO A 27 -10.13 -13.07 23.87
CA PRO A 27 -9.50 -13.28 25.18
C PRO A 27 -7.99 -12.97 25.20
N ASP A 28 -7.25 -13.28 24.14
CA ASP A 28 -5.83 -12.98 23.99
C ASP A 28 -5.50 -11.47 23.93
N GLU A 29 -6.51 -10.63 23.72
CA GLU A 29 -6.40 -9.17 23.80
C GLU A 29 -6.66 -8.61 25.21
N GLN A 30 -6.93 -9.46 26.20
CA GLN A 30 -7.03 -9.02 27.58
C GLN A 30 -5.70 -8.38 28.02
N PRO A 31 -5.74 -7.23 28.73
CA PRO A 31 -4.54 -6.56 29.21
C PRO A 31 -4.00 -7.27 30.46
N VAL A 32 -3.59 -8.52 30.31
CA VAL A 32 -3.03 -9.40 31.35
C VAL A 32 -1.94 -10.29 30.76
N CYS A 33 -1.19 -10.99 31.61
CA CYS A 33 -0.16 -11.93 31.15
C CYS A 33 -0.73 -13.28 30.74
N GLN A 34 -1.69 -13.79 31.52
CA GLN A 34 -2.38 -15.06 31.24
C GLN A 34 -3.87 -14.80 31.03
N PRO A 35 -4.31 -14.68 29.77
CA PRO A 35 -5.73 -14.55 29.44
C PRO A 35 -6.61 -15.65 30.03
N ASP A 36 -7.83 -15.30 30.42
CA ASP A 36 -8.83 -16.24 30.90
C ASP A 36 -10.08 -16.20 30.03
N VAL A 37 -10.38 -17.32 29.37
CA VAL A 37 -11.53 -17.47 28.47
C VAL A 37 -12.88 -17.33 29.18
N ARG A 38 -12.91 -17.37 30.51
CA ARG A 38 -14.11 -17.12 31.32
C ARG A 38 -14.45 -15.62 31.40
N VAL A 39 -13.57 -14.75 30.94
CA VAL A 39 -13.80 -13.31 30.84
C VAL A 39 -13.78 -12.89 29.37
N THR A 40 -14.78 -12.15 28.92
CA THR A 40 -14.93 -11.75 27.52
C THR A 40 -15.33 -10.29 27.41
N ALA A 41 -15.01 -9.64 26.28
CA ALA A 41 -15.52 -8.33 25.97
C ALA A 41 -17.03 -8.42 25.65
N GLN A 42 -17.86 -7.91 26.55
CA GLN A 42 -19.32 -7.91 26.41
C GLN A 42 -19.85 -6.49 26.38
N LEU A 43 -20.94 -6.27 25.66
CA LEU A 43 -21.63 -4.99 25.63
C LEU A 43 -22.13 -4.61 27.03
N THR A 44 -21.98 -3.33 27.35
CA THR A 44 -22.56 -2.69 28.53
C THR A 44 -24.00 -2.27 28.27
N ASP A 45 -24.72 -1.89 29.32
CA ASP A 45 -26.06 -1.29 29.20
C ASP A 45 -26.00 0.23 28.92
N ASP A 46 -24.80 0.79 28.75
CA ASP A 46 -24.63 2.19 28.36
C ASP A 46 -25.16 2.42 26.94
N PRO A 47 -25.77 3.59 26.67
CA PRO A 47 -26.29 3.89 25.35
C PRO A 47 -25.15 3.95 24.31
N PRO A 48 -25.42 3.60 23.03
CA PRO A 48 -24.48 3.81 21.95
C PRO A 48 -23.98 5.26 21.88
N PRO A 49 -22.72 5.50 21.48
CA PRO A 49 -22.24 6.86 21.26
C PRO A 49 -23.04 7.53 20.15
N SER A 50 -23.38 8.81 20.29
CA SER A 50 -24.24 9.51 19.30
C SER A 50 -23.53 9.87 17.99
N GLU A 51 -22.19 9.79 17.93
CA GLU A 51 -21.38 10.23 16.79
C GLU A 51 -20.12 9.37 16.64
N VAL A 52 -20.27 8.15 16.11
CA VAL A 52 -19.12 7.31 15.75
C VAL A 52 -18.79 7.50 14.27
N VAL A 53 -17.59 7.96 13.99
CA VAL A 53 -17.05 8.10 12.65
C VAL A 53 -16.04 6.99 12.43
N LEU A 54 -16.30 6.11 11.47
CA LEU A 54 -15.28 5.21 10.97
C LEU A 54 -14.28 6.03 10.15
N PRO A 55 -12.96 5.87 10.35
CA PRO A 55 -11.96 6.57 9.56
C PRO A 55 -11.87 5.97 8.15
N TRP A 56 -10.91 6.46 7.37
CA TRP A 56 -10.50 5.75 6.15
C TRP A 56 -10.09 4.31 6.50
N ARG A 57 -10.50 3.37 5.64
CA ARG A 57 -10.32 1.94 5.88
C ARG A 57 -10.22 1.18 4.57
N ILE A 58 -9.64 -0.02 4.59
CA ILE A 58 -9.74 -0.98 3.49
C ILE A 58 -10.88 -1.93 3.86
N SER A 59 -12.08 -1.67 3.36
CA SER A 59 -13.33 -2.32 3.82
C SER A 59 -13.38 -3.84 3.62
N ASN A 60 -12.56 -4.38 2.74
CA ASN A 60 -12.46 -5.81 2.48
C ASN A 60 -11.17 -6.46 2.99
N ALA A 61 -10.45 -5.82 3.93
CA ALA A 61 -9.24 -6.37 4.55
C ALA A 61 -9.31 -6.42 6.09
N GLN A 62 -9.12 -7.61 6.64
CA GLN A 62 -9.12 -7.91 8.07
C GLN A 62 -7.70 -8.07 8.61
N LYS A 63 -7.54 -8.11 9.93
CA LYS A 63 -6.27 -8.40 10.59
C LYS A 63 -5.62 -9.66 10.00
N GLY A 64 -4.38 -9.51 9.58
CA GLY A 64 -3.53 -10.52 8.96
C GLY A 64 -3.66 -10.67 7.44
N ASP A 65 -4.68 -10.06 6.82
CA ASP A 65 -4.75 -9.97 5.36
C ASP A 65 -3.61 -9.08 4.83
N LEU A 66 -3.16 -9.37 3.61
CA LEU A 66 -2.06 -8.63 2.98
C LEU A 66 -2.60 -7.62 1.98
N ILE A 67 -1.93 -6.48 1.90
CA ILE A 67 -2.20 -5.44 0.92
C ILE A 67 -1.05 -5.40 -0.07
N LEU A 68 -1.33 -5.64 -1.35
CA LEU A 68 -0.32 -5.60 -2.42
C LEU A 68 -0.60 -4.39 -3.32
N ALA A 69 0.44 -3.57 -3.49
CA ALA A 69 0.39 -2.35 -4.28
C ALA A 69 1.19 -2.50 -5.59
N PRO A 70 0.62 -2.09 -6.73
CA PRO A 70 1.28 -2.19 -8.03
C PRO A 70 2.48 -1.23 -8.08
N GLY A 71 3.62 -1.73 -8.58
CA GLY A 71 4.84 -0.92 -8.64
C GLY A 71 4.88 0.05 -9.81
N GLY A 72 4.43 -0.41 -10.98
CA GLY A 72 4.61 0.30 -12.25
C GLY A 72 6.09 0.38 -12.68
N PRO A 73 6.38 0.79 -13.93
CA PRO A 73 7.74 0.79 -14.46
C PRO A 73 8.60 2.00 -14.02
N HIS A 74 7.99 3.04 -13.43
CA HIS A 74 8.69 4.30 -13.14
C HIS A 74 9.45 4.31 -11.80
N GLY A 75 9.01 3.50 -10.82
CA GLY A 75 9.70 3.36 -9.53
C GLY A 75 10.83 2.34 -9.60
N PHE A 76 11.90 2.54 -8.81
CA PHE A 76 13.06 1.63 -8.79
C PHE A 76 12.68 0.17 -8.54
N ILE A 77 11.87 -0.10 -7.52
CA ILE A 77 11.52 -1.49 -7.18
C ILE A 77 10.59 -2.10 -8.24
N GLY A 78 9.55 -1.38 -8.66
CA GLY A 78 8.61 -1.89 -9.65
C GLY A 78 9.26 -2.20 -10.99
N GLY A 79 10.11 -1.30 -11.50
CA GLY A 79 10.83 -1.54 -12.75
C GLY A 79 11.89 -2.64 -12.66
N LEU A 80 12.54 -2.79 -11.49
CA LEU A 80 13.48 -3.89 -11.21
C LEU A 80 12.76 -5.24 -11.24
N LEU A 81 11.63 -5.36 -10.55
CA LEU A 81 10.85 -6.59 -10.46
C LEU A 81 10.18 -6.99 -11.79
N LEU A 82 9.95 -6.03 -12.69
CA LEU A 82 9.48 -6.30 -14.05
C LEU A 82 10.52 -6.98 -14.95
N GLN A 83 11.80 -6.98 -14.57
CA GLN A 83 12.87 -7.65 -15.34
C GLN A 83 12.99 -9.15 -15.03
N LEU A 84 12.27 -9.62 -14.02
CA LEU A 84 12.24 -11.02 -13.63
C LEU A 84 11.41 -11.82 -14.64
N GLU A 85 11.65 -13.14 -14.71
CA GLU A 85 10.87 -14.03 -15.56
C GLU A 85 10.07 -15.04 -14.70
N PRO A 86 8.73 -14.97 -14.64
CA PRO A 86 7.87 -13.97 -15.26
C PRO A 86 7.99 -12.58 -14.59
N PRO A 87 7.63 -11.49 -15.28
CA PRO A 87 7.61 -10.15 -14.70
C PRO A 87 6.70 -10.08 -13.48
N GLN A 88 7.13 -9.39 -12.41
CA GLN A 88 6.29 -9.20 -11.23
C GLN A 88 5.67 -7.80 -11.27
N ILE A 89 4.36 -7.70 -11.05
CA ILE A 89 3.59 -6.45 -11.25
C ILE A 89 3.34 -5.68 -9.95
N PHE A 90 3.36 -6.38 -8.82
CA PHE A 90 3.29 -5.81 -7.48
C PHE A 90 4.70 -5.61 -6.91
N SER A 91 4.96 -4.43 -6.36
CA SER A 91 6.28 -4.09 -5.82
C SER A 91 6.28 -3.78 -4.34
N HIS A 92 5.11 -3.70 -3.72
CA HIS A 92 4.99 -3.34 -2.32
C HIS A 92 3.94 -4.16 -1.61
N MET A 93 4.20 -4.47 -0.34
CA MET A 93 3.36 -5.32 0.49
C MET A 93 3.23 -4.75 1.92
N GLY A 94 2.01 -4.74 2.44
CA GLY A 94 1.71 -4.50 3.85
C GLY A 94 0.88 -5.64 4.43
N ILE A 95 0.81 -5.70 5.76
CA ILE A 95 -0.08 -6.60 6.50
C ILE A 95 -1.02 -5.77 7.37
N MET A 96 -2.30 -6.10 7.34
CA MET A 96 -3.28 -5.48 8.23
C MET A 96 -3.01 -5.91 9.67
N THR A 97 -2.79 -4.96 10.56
CA THR A 97 -2.50 -5.24 11.98
C THR A 97 -3.70 -5.01 12.90
N SER A 98 -4.73 -4.37 12.37
CA SER A 98 -6.07 -4.27 12.93
C SER A 98 -7.10 -4.37 11.79
N ASP A 99 -8.32 -4.78 12.10
CA ASP A 99 -9.36 -4.89 11.08
C ASP A 99 -9.59 -3.55 10.37
N PHE A 100 -9.48 -3.57 9.05
CA PHE A 100 -9.77 -2.49 8.10
C PHE A 100 -8.96 -1.20 8.23
N THR A 101 -8.39 -0.87 9.40
CA THR A 101 -8.00 0.51 9.76
C THR A 101 -6.52 0.70 10.01
N GLU A 102 -5.73 -0.36 10.19
CA GLU A 102 -4.31 -0.25 10.52
C GLU A 102 -3.48 -1.24 9.69
N VAL A 103 -2.42 -0.73 9.09
CA VAL A 103 -1.48 -1.51 8.26
C VAL A 103 -0.07 -1.34 8.80
N ARG A 104 0.72 -2.42 8.80
CA ARG A 104 2.15 -2.40 9.02
C ARG A 104 2.88 -2.80 7.75
N GLN A 105 3.97 -2.11 7.47
CA GLN A 105 4.78 -2.29 6.27
C GLN A 105 6.26 -2.04 6.60
N ALA A 106 7.15 -2.52 5.74
CA ALA A 106 8.55 -2.12 5.75
C ALA A 106 8.86 -1.32 4.48
N THR A 107 9.40 -0.11 4.62
CA THR A 107 9.70 0.76 3.47
C THR A 107 10.92 1.65 3.68
N ALA A 108 11.43 2.21 2.59
CA ALA A 108 12.43 3.26 2.57
C ALA A 108 11.83 4.57 2.04
N ASN A 109 12.37 5.70 2.50
CA ASN A 109 12.03 7.02 1.98
C ASN A 109 13.15 7.53 1.05
N PRO A 110 12.90 7.68 -0.27
CA PRO A 110 13.91 8.17 -1.21
C PRO A 110 14.40 9.59 -0.91
N THR A 111 13.51 10.48 -0.44
CA THR A 111 13.86 11.87 -0.10
C THR A 111 14.78 11.95 1.13
N TRP A 112 14.64 11.03 2.07
CA TRP A 112 15.55 10.88 3.20
C TRP A 112 16.96 10.51 2.73
N MET A 113 17.08 9.57 1.77
CA MET A 113 18.37 9.12 1.24
C MET A 113 19.20 10.27 0.64
N LYS A 114 18.54 11.25 0.02
CA LYS A 114 19.20 12.44 -0.57
C LYS A 114 19.96 13.29 0.45
N LYS A 115 19.64 13.19 1.75
CA LYS A 115 20.36 13.91 2.81
C LYS A 115 21.68 13.24 3.21
N PHE A 116 21.96 12.05 2.67
CA PHE A 116 23.15 11.25 2.95
C PHE A 116 23.98 10.96 1.69
N TYR A 117 24.03 11.93 0.77
CA TYR A 117 25.01 11.90 -0.31
C TYR A 117 26.43 11.96 0.22
N ASN A 118 27.33 11.20 -0.40
CA ASN A 118 28.75 11.18 -0.09
C ASN A 118 29.51 12.02 -1.14
N GLY A 119 29.82 13.26 -0.76
CA GLY A 119 30.57 14.21 -1.59
C GLY A 119 29.76 15.46 -1.94
N SER A 120 30.24 16.20 -2.93
CA SER A 120 29.70 17.53 -3.25
C SER A 120 30.11 18.02 -4.63
N ILE A 121 29.24 18.81 -5.25
CA ILE A 121 29.55 19.57 -6.46
C ILE A 121 30.43 20.77 -6.05
N LEU A 122 31.65 20.83 -6.59
CA LEU A 122 32.62 21.91 -6.39
C LEU A 122 32.94 22.20 -4.90
N GLY A 123 32.75 21.24 -3.99
CA GLY A 123 33.00 21.43 -2.56
C GLY A 123 31.92 22.24 -1.82
N ILE A 124 30.81 22.57 -2.48
CA ILE A 124 29.83 23.56 -1.98
C ILE A 124 28.48 22.91 -1.74
N GLU A 125 28.01 22.10 -2.68
CA GLU A 125 26.64 21.58 -2.66
C GLU A 125 26.64 20.06 -2.51
N PRO A 126 25.94 19.49 -1.51
CA PRO A 126 25.89 18.04 -1.30
C PRO A 126 25.38 17.31 -2.55
N ALA A 127 26.14 16.32 -3.02
CA ALA A 127 25.79 15.51 -4.19
C ALA A 127 26.46 14.14 -4.12
N PRO A 128 25.89 13.10 -4.75
CA PRO A 128 26.37 11.72 -4.64
C PRO A 128 27.61 11.46 -5.50
N THR A 129 28.55 12.41 -5.57
CA THR A 129 29.77 12.30 -6.38
C THR A 129 30.64 11.09 -6.06
N ASN A 130 30.53 10.55 -4.84
CA ASN A 130 31.12 9.28 -4.42
C ASN A 130 30.03 8.34 -3.84
N GLY A 131 28.86 8.35 -4.47
CA GLY A 131 27.67 7.61 -4.04
C GLY A 131 27.01 8.17 -2.77
N PHE A 132 26.47 7.27 -1.96
CA PHE A 132 25.81 7.52 -0.68
C PHE A 132 26.68 7.11 0.49
N HIS A 133 26.41 7.68 1.67
CA HIS A 133 26.97 7.15 2.91
C HIS A 133 26.56 5.69 3.11
N GLU A 134 27.53 4.84 3.41
CA GLU A 134 27.33 3.39 3.59
C GLU A 134 26.19 3.10 4.56
N ASP A 135 26.23 3.68 5.76
CA ASP A 135 25.22 3.43 6.80
C ASP A 135 23.81 3.80 6.36
N ALA A 136 23.66 4.84 5.52
CA ALA A 136 22.36 5.27 5.04
C ALA A 136 21.82 4.31 3.97
N LEU A 137 22.65 3.93 3.00
CA LEU A 137 22.28 3.00 1.94
C LEU A 137 22.01 1.59 2.49
N ARG A 138 22.83 1.17 3.45
CA ARG A 138 22.76 -0.13 4.13
C ARG A 138 21.57 -0.21 5.08
N HIS A 139 21.29 0.85 5.85
CA HIS A 139 20.22 0.89 6.86
C HIS A 139 19.16 1.93 6.51
N GLN A 140 18.47 1.71 5.39
CA GLN A 140 17.52 2.70 4.88
C GLN A 140 16.39 2.95 5.88
N TRP A 141 15.97 4.20 6.00
CA TRP A 141 14.91 4.66 6.89
C TRP A 141 13.59 4.79 6.11
N PRO A 142 12.41 4.56 6.71
CA PRO A 142 12.17 4.23 8.12
C PRO A 142 12.35 2.76 8.50
N GLY A 143 12.29 1.85 7.53
CA GLY A 143 12.09 0.44 7.82
C GLY A 143 10.64 0.16 8.18
N THR A 144 10.40 -0.44 9.34
CA THR A 144 9.04 -0.82 9.75
C THR A 144 8.23 0.38 10.22
N VAL A 145 7.03 0.55 9.68
CA VAL A 145 6.07 1.60 10.04
C VAL A 145 4.70 0.96 10.25
N THR A 146 4.05 1.29 11.36
CA THR A 146 2.62 1.05 11.57
C THR A 146 1.88 2.37 11.40
N GLN A 147 0.91 2.38 10.50
CA GLN A 147 0.11 3.57 10.20
C GLN A 147 -1.36 3.19 10.09
N SER A 148 -2.23 4.13 10.47
CA SER A 148 -3.63 4.01 10.11
C SER A 148 -3.77 4.05 8.58
N VAL A 149 -4.79 3.37 8.05
CA VAL A 149 -5.13 3.43 6.62
C VAL A 149 -5.43 4.87 6.21
N GLU A 150 -5.99 5.69 7.11
CA GLU A 150 -6.15 7.13 6.91
C GLU A 150 -4.83 7.85 6.69
N SER A 151 -3.87 7.65 7.58
CA SER A 151 -2.55 8.28 7.44
C SER A 151 -1.88 7.82 6.15
N ALA A 152 -1.94 6.51 5.86
CA ALA A 152 -1.41 5.92 4.63
C ALA A 152 -2.00 6.56 3.36
N TYR A 153 -3.33 6.61 3.29
CA TYR A 153 -4.06 7.05 2.12
C TYR A 153 -3.90 8.55 1.88
N LEU A 154 -4.04 9.37 2.93
CA LEU A 154 -3.92 10.83 2.81
C LEU A 154 -2.47 11.25 2.56
N THR A 155 -1.49 10.55 3.14
CA THR A 155 -0.08 10.82 2.87
C THR A 155 0.28 10.50 1.42
N TRP A 156 -0.21 9.37 0.89
CA TRP A 156 -0.01 8.99 -0.50
C TRP A 156 -0.72 9.94 -1.50
N ARG A 157 -1.94 10.38 -1.17
CA ARG A 157 -2.76 11.18 -2.09
C ARG A 157 -2.46 12.68 -2.06
N ASP A 158 -2.33 13.25 -0.86
CA ASP A 158 -2.40 14.70 -0.65
C ASP A 158 -1.08 15.33 -0.17
N HIS A 159 -0.11 14.52 0.28
CA HIS A 159 1.15 14.98 0.91
C HIS A 159 0.93 16.19 1.85
N PRO A 160 0.14 16.03 2.92
CA PRO A 160 -0.34 17.16 3.71
C PRO A 160 0.80 17.89 4.43
N VAL A 161 0.91 19.21 4.21
CA VAL A 161 1.98 20.05 4.79
C VAL A 161 1.48 21.00 5.88
N GLU A 162 2.39 21.41 6.77
CA GLU A 162 2.12 22.47 7.74
C GLU A 162 1.94 23.82 7.04
N ARG A 163 0.93 24.59 7.46
CA ARG A 163 0.65 25.93 6.91
C ARG A 163 0.79 27.01 7.99
N ASP A 164 1.19 28.21 7.58
CA ASP A 164 1.29 29.37 8.46
C ASP A 164 -0.07 30.06 8.65
N SER A 165 -0.10 31.19 9.36
CA SER A 165 -1.35 31.95 9.62
C SER A 165 -2.00 32.54 8.36
N ASN A 166 -1.26 32.64 7.25
CA ASN A 166 -1.74 33.13 5.97
C ASN A 166 -2.20 31.99 5.05
N GLY A 167 -2.01 30.74 5.46
CA GLY A 167 -2.32 29.55 4.66
C GLY A 167 -1.18 29.10 3.75
N GLU A 168 -0.01 29.74 3.80
CA GLU A 168 1.16 29.38 3.00
C GLU A 168 1.87 28.16 3.59
N ALA A 169 2.44 27.30 2.75
CA ALA A 169 3.17 26.12 3.19
C ALA A 169 4.44 26.54 3.95
N ARG A 170 4.62 26.01 5.16
CA ARG A 170 5.85 26.21 5.93
C ARG A 170 6.96 25.36 5.32
N ARG A 171 8.18 25.91 5.30
CA ARG A 171 9.35 25.31 4.65
C ARG A 171 10.54 25.24 5.60
N TYR A 172 11.37 24.22 5.42
CA TYR A 172 12.71 24.13 5.99
C TYR A 172 13.63 25.21 5.36
N PRO A 173 14.81 25.49 5.95
CA PRO A 173 15.74 26.48 5.40
C PRO A 173 16.23 26.19 3.98
N ASP A 174 16.19 24.94 3.53
CA ASP A 174 16.53 24.52 2.16
C ASP A 174 15.32 24.51 1.21
N GLY A 175 14.18 25.06 1.63
CA GLY A 175 13.00 25.24 0.78
C GLY A 175 12.01 24.08 0.73
N ASP A 176 12.39 22.89 1.23
CA ASP A 176 11.52 21.72 1.36
C ASP A 176 10.29 22.06 2.22
N GLU A 177 9.09 21.68 1.80
CA GLU A 177 7.88 21.87 2.61
C GLU A 177 7.91 20.97 3.85
N ILE A 178 7.34 21.44 4.96
CA ILE A 178 7.31 20.71 6.24
C ILE A 178 6.07 19.81 6.26
N PRO A 179 6.23 18.48 6.29
CA PRO A 179 5.10 17.55 6.43
C PRO A 179 4.29 17.78 7.71
N LEU A 180 2.98 17.64 7.62
CA LEU A 180 2.07 17.75 8.77
C LEU A 180 2.34 16.61 9.77
N SER A 181 2.51 16.96 11.04
CA SER A 181 2.96 16.01 12.08
C SER A 181 2.12 14.75 12.28
N GLY A 182 0.81 14.79 12.00
CA GLY A 182 -0.07 13.60 12.09
C GLY A 182 0.01 12.64 10.89
N PHE A 183 0.73 13.02 9.84
CA PHE A 183 0.82 12.33 8.54
C PHE A 183 2.29 12.18 8.09
N SER A 184 3.21 12.20 9.04
CA SER A 184 4.64 12.15 8.79
C SER A 184 5.42 11.61 9.96
N GLU A 185 6.55 10.99 9.66
CA GLU A 185 7.45 10.43 10.64
C GLU A 185 8.64 11.36 10.86
N LEU A 186 9.00 11.60 12.12
CA LEU A 186 10.16 12.40 12.49
C LEU A 186 11.42 11.51 12.49
N ASP A 187 12.41 11.87 11.67
CA ASP A 187 13.74 11.32 11.78
C ASP A 187 14.60 12.23 12.67
N GLU A 188 14.97 11.72 13.84
CA GLU A 188 15.85 12.44 14.77
C GLU A 188 17.26 12.65 14.21
N THR A 189 17.70 11.83 13.25
CA THR A 189 19.05 11.95 12.65
C THR A 189 19.18 13.22 11.83
N THR A 190 18.18 13.51 11.00
CA THR A 190 18.12 14.72 10.16
C THR A 190 17.38 15.88 10.84
N GLY A 191 16.62 15.62 11.91
CA GLY A 191 15.75 16.60 12.55
C GLY A 191 14.54 16.98 11.70
N ARG A 192 14.16 16.12 10.74
CA ARG A 192 13.12 16.41 9.73
C ARG A 192 12.00 15.39 9.76
N ARG A 193 10.82 15.85 9.34
CA ARG A 193 9.66 15.01 9.07
C ARG A 193 9.62 14.58 7.62
N TYR A 194 9.18 13.34 7.40
CA TYR A 194 9.02 12.74 6.08
C TYR A 194 7.66 12.07 5.95
N HIS A 195 7.04 12.23 4.79
CA HIS A 195 5.86 11.46 4.41
C HIS A 195 6.22 9.99 4.15
N ILE A 196 5.36 9.07 4.61
CA ILE A 196 5.47 7.64 4.34
C ILE A 196 4.33 7.25 3.39
N ASP A 197 4.61 7.26 2.09
CA ASP A 197 3.63 7.15 0.99
C ASP A 197 3.84 5.90 0.11
N SER A 198 4.60 4.92 0.59
CA SER A 198 5.02 3.76 -0.23
C SER A 198 3.89 2.79 -0.57
N LEU A 199 2.78 2.83 0.17
CA LEU A 199 1.58 2.06 -0.13
C LEU A 199 0.70 2.86 -1.10
N SER A 200 0.60 2.42 -2.35
CA SER A 200 -0.25 3.07 -3.35
C SER A 200 -1.68 2.55 -3.30
N PHE A 201 -2.65 3.44 -3.46
CA PHE A 201 -4.08 3.11 -3.43
C PHE A 201 -4.78 3.23 -4.78
N GLU A 202 -4.05 3.62 -5.83
CA GLU A 202 -4.56 3.69 -7.20
C GLU A 202 -4.17 2.47 -8.04
N PRO A 203 -4.95 2.16 -9.09
CA PRO A 203 -4.51 1.23 -10.10
C PRO A 203 -3.40 1.83 -10.96
N LYS A 204 -2.55 0.98 -11.54
CA LYS A 204 -1.52 1.39 -12.50
C LYS A 204 -1.71 0.70 -13.84
N ILE A 205 -1.47 1.42 -14.94
CA ILE A 205 -1.36 0.79 -16.25
C ILE A 205 0.03 0.17 -16.38
N MET A 206 0.07 -1.10 -16.76
CA MET A 206 1.30 -1.86 -16.91
C MET A 206 1.29 -2.56 -18.27
N THR A 207 2.43 -2.57 -18.95
CA THR A 207 2.61 -3.39 -20.16
C THR A 207 3.05 -4.78 -19.74
N ILE A 208 2.16 -5.76 -19.89
CA ILE A 208 2.39 -7.16 -19.54
C ILE A 208 2.29 -7.95 -20.84
N GLU A 209 3.39 -8.63 -21.22
CA GLU A 209 3.47 -9.42 -22.46
C GLU A 209 3.05 -8.60 -23.71
N GLY A 210 3.45 -7.33 -23.77
CA GLY A 210 3.13 -6.41 -24.86
C GLY A 210 1.69 -5.87 -24.87
N THR A 211 0.89 -6.16 -23.83
CA THR A 211 -0.49 -5.67 -23.68
C THR A 211 -0.59 -4.72 -22.49
N GLU A 212 -1.14 -3.52 -22.68
CA GLU A 212 -1.48 -2.64 -21.56
C GLU A 212 -2.64 -3.22 -20.74
N ARG A 213 -2.45 -3.36 -19.43
CA ARG A 213 -3.47 -3.80 -18.48
C ARG A 213 -3.54 -2.85 -17.31
N LEU A 214 -4.76 -2.61 -16.82
CA LEU A 214 -5.00 -1.91 -15.57
C LEU A 214 -4.81 -2.88 -14.41
N VAL A 215 -3.82 -2.63 -13.56
CA VAL A 215 -3.49 -3.45 -12.39
C VAL A 215 -3.95 -2.71 -11.14
N TRP A 216 -4.95 -3.27 -10.46
CA TRP A 216 -5.46 -2.75 -9.20
C TRP A 216 -4.58 -3.20 -8.03
N PRO A 217 -4.43 -2.38 -6.97
CA PRO A 217 -4.00 -2.90 -5.68
C PRO A 217 -4.99 -3.97 -5.19
N ILE A 218 -4.50 -4.97 -4.49
CA ILE A 218 -5.31 -6.12 -4.06
C ILE A 218 -5.16 -6.42 -2.58
N VAL A 219 -6.18 -7.11 -2.05
CA VAL A 219 -6.17 -7.77 -0.76
C VAL A 219 -5.97 -9.26 -0.98
N VAL A 220 -4.94 -9.83 -0.36
CA VAL A 220 -4.67 -11.27 -0.31
C VAL A 220 -5.14 -11.80 1.04
N GLN A 221 -6.13 -12.69 1.01
CA GLN A 221 -6.86 -13.17 2.20
C GLN A 221 -7.11 -14.68 2.11
N PRO A 222 -7.57 -15.34 3.19
CA PRO A 222 -8.02 -16.72 3.15
C PRO A 222 -9.19 -16.95 2.21
N CYS A 223 -9.39 -18.20 1.84
CA CYS A 223 -10.56 -18.60 1.10
C CYS A 223 -11.73 -18.72 2.06
N TRP A 224 -12.77 -17.91 1.82
CA TRP A 224 -13.85 -17.71 2.78
C TRP A 224 -14.56 -19.02 3.22
N HIS A 225 -14.81 -19.94 2.30
CA HIS A 225 -15.39 -21.25 2.62
C HIS A 225 -14.46 -22.09 3.52
N GLN A 226 -13.15 -22.03 3.27
CA GLN A 226 -12.16 -22.76 4.08
C GLN A 226 -12.01 -22.13 5.45
N GLU A 227 -11.95 -20.80 5.54
CA GLU A 227 -11.93 -20.08 6.82
C GLU A 227 -13.14 -20.41 7.68
N SER A 228 -14.31 -20.60 7.06
CA SER A 228 -15.54 -21.03 7.76
C SER A 228 -15.44 -22.43 8.34
N GLN A 229 -14.79 -23.35 7.62
CA GLN A 229 -14.61 -24.75 8.05
C GLN A 229 -13.45 -24.90 9.03
N PHE A 230 -12.43 -24.05 8.92
CA PHE A 230 -11.17 -24.09 9.66
C PHE A 230 -10.86 -22.72 10.28
N PRO A 231 -11.52 -22.35 11.39
CA PRO A 231 -11.30 -21.06 12.07
C PRO A 231 -9.85 -20.84 12.53
N GLU A 232 -9.03 -21.89 12.62
CA GLU A 232 -7.60 -21.80 12.91
C GLU A 232 -6.81 -20.99 11.87
N ILE A 233 -7.31 -20.87 10.62
CA ILE A 233 -6.66 -20.09 9.57
C ILE A 233 -6.63 -18.61 9.97
N ARG A 234 -7.78 -18.05 10.36
CA ARG A 234 -7.85 -16.65 10.82
C ARG A 234 -7.05 -16.43 12.10
N ARG A 235 -7.08 -17.39 13.03
CA ARG A 235 -6.25 -17.33 14.24
C ARG A 235 -4.76 -17.35 13.90
N ALA A 236 -4.33 -18.10 12.89
CA ALA A 236 -2.95 -18.07 12.42
C ALA A 236 -2.59 -16.71 11.83
N LEU A 237 -3.45 -16.12 11.01
CA LEU A 237 -3.26 -14.77 10.48
C LEU A 237 -3.18 -13.69 11.56
N HIS A 238 -4.00 -13.78 12.62
CA HIS A 238 -3.90 -12.88 13.76
C HIS A 238 -2.53 -13.00 14.46
N ARG A 239 -2.02 -14.23 14.66
CA ARG A 239 -0.67 -14.45 15.21
C ARG A 239 0.41 -13.81 14.34
N VAL A 240 0.30 -13.90 13.01
CA VAL A 240 1.25 -13.26 12.08
C VAL A 240 1.15 -11.74 12.18
N ALA A 241 -0.05 -11.17 12.20
CA ALA A 241 -0.27 -9.74 12.37
C ALA A 241 0.33 -9.22 13.70
N ASP A 242 0.12 -9.93 14.80
CA ASP A 242 0.67 -9.57 16.11
C ASP A 242 2.18 -9.73 16.18
N ALA A 243 2.73 -10.79 15.57
CA ALA A 243 4.16 -10.95 15.44
C ALA A 243 4.78 -9.82 14.62
N SER A 244 4.10 -9.33 13.59
CA SER A 244 4.60 -8.22 12.77
C SER A 244 4.80 -6.93 13.55
N LYS A 245 3.92 -6.64 14.53
CA LYS A 245 4.01 -5.45 15.41
C LYS A 245 5.28 -5.44 16.25
N ASP A 246 5.82 -6.61 16.55
CA ASP A 246 7.02 -6.77 17.37
C ASP A 246 8.32 -6.77 16.56
N ILE A 247 8.24 -6.71 15.23
CA ILE A 247 9.40 -6.65 14.36
C ILE A 247 9.76 -5.20 14.11
N HIS A 248 10.85 -4.75 14.73
CA HIS A 248 11.38 -3.40 14.57
C HIS A 248 12.53 -3.43 13.57
N GLY A 249 12.29 -2.95 12.34
CA GLY A 249 13.22 -3.14 11.22
C GLY A 249 13.72 -1.85 10.58
N HIS A 250 14.82 -1.98 9.84
CA HIS A 250 15.27 -1.00 8.84
C HIS A 250 15.05 -1.58 7.44
N TYR A 251 14.91 -0.72 6.44
CA TYR A 251 14.75 -1.20 5.07
C TYR A 251 16.10 -1.59 4.47
N ARG A 252 16.20 -2.80 3.93
CA ARG A 252 17.43 -3.40 3.44
C ARG A 252 17.24 -3.85 2.00
N PHE A 253 17.89 -3.18 1.06
CA PHE A 253 17.70 -3.46 -0.36
C PHE A 253 18.14 -4.88 -0.75
N TYR A 254 19.16 -5.41 -0.09
CA TYR A 254 19.61 -6.79 -0.26
C TYR A 254 18.55 -7.85 0.09
N ALA A 255 17.48 -7.51 0.81
CA ALA A 255 16.40 -8.44 1.12
C ALA A 255 15.62 -8.89 -0.14
N TYR A 256 15.73 -8.19 -1.29
CA TYR A 256 15.23 -8.69 -2.58
C TYR A 256 16.10 -9.80 -3.19
N THR A 257 17.34 -9.95 -2.73
CA THR A 257 18.21 -11.08 -3.06
C THR A 257 18.13 -12.19 -2.00
N LYS A 258 18.13 -11.81 -0.72
CA LYS A 258 18.18 -12.72 0.43
C LYS A 258 17.04 -12.40 1.39
N GLY A 259 15.87 -13.01 1.16
CA GLY A 259 14.65 -12.73 1.92
C GLY A 259 14.68 -13.19 3.38
N ASP A 260 15.51 -14.17 3.71
CA ASP A 260 15.71 -14.70 5.07
C ASP A 260 16.72 -13.89 5.91
N ILE A 261 17.24 -12.77 5.39
CA ILE A 261 18.26 -11.94 6.06
C ILE A 261 17.82 -11.45 7.45
N GLY A 262 16.50 -11.28 7.68
CA GLY A 262 15.95 -10.90 8.97
C GLY A 262 16.16 -11.94 10.08
N GLY A 263 16.49 -13.19 9.74
CA GLY A 263 16.86 -14.23 10.69
C GLY A 263 18.34 -14.23 11.09
N ASP A 264 19.18 -13.44 10.41
CA ASP A 264 20.62 -13.37 10.69
C ASP A 264 20.95 -12.16 11.59
N SER A 265 21.17 -12.45 12.88
CA SER A 265 21.54 -11.43 13.88
C SER A 265 22.83 -10.66 13.54
N ALA A 266 23.73 -11.22 12.71
CA ALA A 266 24.93 -10.51 12.27
C ALA A 266 24.62 -9.37 11.29
N MET A 267 23.43 -9.38 10.69
CA MET A 267 22.97 -8.39 9.71
C MET A 267 22.06 -7.32 10.34
N PHE A 268 21.84 -7.38 11.66
CA PHE A 268 21.01 -6.41 12.35
C PHE A 268 21.65 -5.02 12.34
N GLY A 269 20.82 -4.01 12.12
CA GLY A 269 21.23 -2.60 12.06
C GLY A 269 20.98 -1.87 13.37
N PRO A 270 21.30 -0.58 13.45
CA PRO A 270 20.90 0.25 14.59
C PRO A 270 19.37 0.43 14.64
N PRO A 271 18.77 0.62 15.83
CA PRO A 271 17.36 1.02 15.94
C PRO A 271 17.07 2.27 15.12
N ARG A 272 15.88 2.34 14.49
CA ARG A 272 15.47 3.46 13.62
C ARG A 272 14.40 4.32 14.30
N LEU A 273 13.12 4.08 13.98
CA LEU A 273 11.98 4.80 14.56
C LEU A 273 11.66 4.35 15.98
N GLU A 274 11.42 3.05 16.15
CA GLU A 274 11.02 2.47 17.43
C GLU A 274 12.27 2.23 18.29
N ARG A 275 12.31 2.82 19.50
CA ARG A 275 13.40 2.66 20.47
C ARG A 275 13.06 1.78 21.66
N MET A 276 11.78 1.46 21.81
CA MET A 276 11.25 0.58 22.83
C MET A 276 10.39 -0.46 22.11
N GLY A 277 10.49 -1.71 22.52
CA GLY A 277 9.70 -2.81 21.99
C GLY A 277 9.17 -3.68 23.12
N ALA A 278 8.17 -4.50 22.82
CA ALA A 278 7.70 -5.50 23.78
C ALA A 278 8.83 -6.48 24.12
N ASP A 279 9.00 -6.81 25.40
CA ASP A 279 9.92 -7.86 25.83
C ASP A 279 9.47 -9.22 25.31
N LEU A 280 10.15 -9.71 24.28
CA LEU A 280 9.85 -11.00 23.63
C LEU A 280 10.25 -12.22 24.47
N SER A 281 11.05 -12.00 25.52
CA SER A 281 11.38 -13.01 26.52
C SER A 281 10.28 -13.18 27.56
N SER A 282 9.39 -12.18 27.70
CA SER A 282 8.21 -12.29 28.56
C SER A 282 7.26 -13.37 28.04
N GLU A 283 6.74 -14.18 28.97
CA GLU A 283 5.69 -15.17 28.67
C GLU A 283 4.30 -14.52 28.50
N CYS A 284 4.18 -13.20 28.77
CA CYS A 284 2.91 -12.48 28.67
C CYS A 284 2.49 -12.29 27.21
N THR A 285 1.22 -12.58 26.89
CA THR A 285 0.66 -12.33 25.55
C THR A 285 0.08 -10.92 25.39
N GLY A 286 -0.47 -10.32 26.45
CA GLY A 286 -1.10 -9.00 26.43
C GLY A 286 -0.19 -7.85 26.89
N LEU A 287 0.06 -7.77 28.21
CA LEU A 287 0.89 -6.70 28.80
C LEU A 287 2.37 -7.08 28.85
N ARG A 288 3.07 -6.95 27.73
CA ARG A 288 4.53 -7.12 27.72
C ARG A 288 5.23 -5.84 28.19
N PRO A 289 6.19 -5.92 29.14
CA PRO A 289 7.04 -4.79 29.50
C PRO A 289 7.74 -4.24 28.26
N LEU A 290 7.85 -2.91 28.17
CA LEU A 290 8.65 -2.30 27.11
C LEU A 290 10.13 -2.33 27.51
N VAL A 291 10.98 -2.81 26.62
CA VAL A 291 12.44 -2.85 26.77
C VAL A 291 13.11 -2.01 25.67
N PRO A 292 14.26 -1.37 25.96
CA PRO A 292 15.02 -0.66 24.95
C PRO A 292 15.44 -1.58 23.80
N LEU A 293 15.23 -1.12 22.58
CA LEU A 293 15.69 -1.80 21.37
C LEU A 293 17.18 -1.49 21.16
N THR A 294 17.97 -2.53 20.96
CA THR A 294 19.42 -2.44 20.74
C THR A 294 19.81 -2.62 19.28
N ALA A 295 18.92 -3.18 18.48
CA ALA A 295 19.13 -3.42 17.06
C ALA A 295 17.80 -3.38 16.28
N SER A 296 17.89 -3.29 14.95
CA SER A 296 16.78 -3.40 14.02
C SER A 296 16.99 -4.54 13.02
N VAL A 297 15.89 -5.19 12.63
CA VAL A 297 15.89 -6.31 11.69
C VAL A 297 15.98 -5.81 10.24
N PRO A 298 16.87 -6.35 9.38
CA PRO A 298 16.93 -5.99 7.97
C PRO A 298 15.74 -6.58 7.19
N LEU A 299 14.96 -5.74 6.50
CA LEU A 299 13.74 -6.17 5.81
C LEU A 299 13.50 -5.39 4.52
N GLN A 300 12.82 -6.00 3.56
CA GLN A 300 11.95 -5.33 2.59
C GLN A 300 10.47 -5.64 2.89
N CYS A 301 9.56 -4.95 2.21
CA CYS A 301 8.11 -4.97 2.47
C CYS A 301 7.51 -6.38 2.55
N ALA A 302 7.82 -7.28 1.62
CA ALA A 302 7.31 -8.65 1.62
C ALA A 302 8.07 -9.57 2.61
N SER A 303 9.36 -9.35 2.85
CA SER A 303 10.11 -10.11 3.87
C SER A 303 9.67 -9.81 5.30
N LEU A 304 9.04 -8.66 5.57
CA LEU A 304 8.40 -8.39 6.87
C LEU A 304 7.35 -9.46 7.19
N VAL A 305 6.51 -9.81 6.22
CA VAL A 305 5.45 -10.81 6.40
C VAL A 305 6.05 -12.19 6.63
N TRP A 306 7.07 -12.55 5.85
CA TRP A 306 7.78 -13.82 6.04
C TRP A 306 8.44 -13.90 7.42
N GLN A 307 9.13 -12.83 7.86
CA GLN A 307 9.75 -12.76 9.18
C GLN A 307 8.71 -12.81 10.30
N ALA A 308 7.54 -12.20 10.11
CA ALA A 308 6.42 -12.28 11.05
C ALA A 308 5.89 -13.71 11.20
N VAL A 309 5.85 -14.48 10.11
CA VAL A 309 5.50 -15.91 10.16
C VAL A 309 6.53 -16.71 10.93
N GLN A 310 7.83 -16.47 10.72
CA GLN A 310 8.89 -17.15 11.48
C GLN A 310 8.76 -16.84 12.99
N LEU A 311 8.60 -15.57 13.34
CA LEU A 311 8.41 -15.15 14.74
C LEU A 311 7.12 -15.72 15.36
N ALA A 312 6.03 -15.79 14.59
CA ALA A 312 4.80 -16.44 15.02
C ALA A 312 4.99 -17.95 15.26
N ASN A 313 5.78 -18.63 14.42
CA ASN A 313 6.13 -20.05 14.57
C ASN A 313 7.01 -20.32 15.78
N GLU A 314 8.01 -19.47 16.06
CA GLU A 314 8.83 -19.56 17.26
C GLU A 314 8.01 -19.43 18.54
N ARG A 315 7.02 -18.52 18.54
CA ARG A 315 6.06 -18.38 19.65
C ARG A 315 5.13 -19.57 19.74
N ALA A 316 4.62 -20.04 18.61
CA ALA A 316 3.75 -21.20 18.55
C ALA A 316 4.42 -22.44 19.16
N ALA A 317 5.71 -22.66 18.88
CA ALA A 317 6.48 -23.75 19.47
C ALA A 317 6.59 -23.65 21.00
N ARG A 318 6.68 -22.45 21.56
CA ARG A 318 6.70 -22.22 23.03
C ARG A 318 5.32 -22.41 23.68
N LEU A 319 4.26 -21.99 23.00
CA LEU A 319 2.89 -21.95 23.52
C LEU A 319 2.06 -23.19 23.16
N GLY A 320 2.63 -24.15 22.41
CA GLY A 320 1.92 -25.34 21.94
C GLY A 320 0.87 -25.05 20.87
N HIS A 321 1.02 -23.94 20.12
CA HIS A 321 0.18 -23.67 18.95
C HIS A 321 0.72 -24.38 17.70
N ARG A 322 -0.15 -24.56 16.72
CA ARG A 322 0.23 -25.14 15.42
C ARG A 322 1.19 -24.23 14.67
N ARG A 323 2.21 -24.86 14.04
CA ARG A 323 3.14 -24.20 13.12
C ARG A 323 2.41 -23.79 11.84
N ILE A 324 2.77 -22.64 11.31
CA ILE A 324 2.27 -22.07 10.05
C ILE A 324 3.25 -22.46 8.94
N VAL A 325 2.71 -22.93 7.82
CA VAL A 325 3.44 -23.16 6.56
C VAL A 325 2.74 -22.35 5.46
N LEU A 326 3.47 -21.44 4.80
CA LEU A 326 2.92 -20.50 3.82
C LEU A 326 2.57 -21.19 2.50
N ASP A 327 3.46 -22.07 2.03
CA ASP A 327 3.25 -22.84 0.82
C ASP A 327 2.55 -24.18 1.11
N GLY A 328 1.24 -24.19 0.96
CA GLY A 328 0.42 -25.41 1.11
C GLY A 328 0.59 -26.45 -0.01
N ARG A 329 1.48 -26.26 -1.00
CA ARG A 329 1.64 -27.16 -2.17
C ARG A 329 2.48 -28.41 -1.89
N GLN A 330 3.10 -28.56 -0.72
CA GLN A 330 3.82 -29.77 -0.39
C GLN A 330 2.85 -30.93 -0.18
N GLU A 331 2.54 -31.64 -1.27
CA GLU A 331 2.52 -33.11 -1.43
C GLU A 331 1.35 -33.68 -2.25
N ILE A 332 0.18 -33.04 -2.38
CA ILE A 332 -0.91 -33.58 -3.22
C ILE A 332 -1.74 -32.45 -3.84
N PHE A 333 -1.78 -32.39 -5.18
CA PHE A 333 -2.75 -31.58 -5.91
C PHE A 333 -4.15 -32.18 -5.71
N TYR A 334 -5.02 -31.50 -4.96
CA TYR A 334 -6.44 -31.83 -4.90
C TYR A 334 -7.22 -30.93 -5.88
N PRO A 335 -7.74 -31.46 -7.01
CA PRO A 335 -8.48 -30.69 -8.03
C PRO A 335 -9.86 -30.16 -7.58
N GLY A 336 -10.13 -30.05 -6.28
CA GLY A 336 -11.48 -29.79 -5.74
C GLY A 336 -11.58 -28.70 -4.68
N TYR A 337 -10.47 -28.06 -4.29
CA TYR A 337 -10.44 -27.00 -3.29
C TYR A 337 -10.05 -25.66 -3.92
N GLU A 338 -10.64 -25.36 -5.07
CA GLU A 338 -10.57 -24.02 -5.63
C GLU A 338 -11.25 -23.04 -4.67
N CYS A 339 -10.47 -22.11 -4.13
CA CYS A 339 -11.02 -20.82 -3.75
C CYS A 339 -11.76 -20.31 -4.97
N SER A 340 -13.04 -19.99 -4.81
CA SER A 340 -14.02 -19.97 -5.90
C SER A 340 -13.52 -19.31 -7.19
N ALA A 341 -14.13 -19.69 -8.32
CA ALA A 341 -14.01 -19.01 -9.61
C ALA A 341 -14.36 -17.50 -9.58
N GLU A 342 -14.70 -16.95 -8.40
CA GLU A 342 -15.10 -15.57 -8.11
C GLU A 342 -13.90 -14.70 -7.63
N SER A 343 -12.69 -15.26 -7.47
CA SER A 343 -11.50 -14.42 -7.23
C SER A 343 -11.23 -13.55 -8.46
N HIS A 344 -10.99 -12.25 -8.24
CA HIS A 344 -10.81 -11.28 -9.33
C HIS A 344 -9.53 -11.54 -10.13
N LEU A 345 -8.54 -12.20 -9.53
CA LEU A 345 -7.28 -12.54 -10.17
C LEU A 345 -7.06 -14.05 -10.09
N PRO A 346 -7.06 -14.76 -11.24
CA PRO A 346 -6.86 -16.19 -11.27
C PRO A 346 -5.49 -16.54 -10.72
N ARG A 347 -5.47 -17.60 -9.91
CA ARG A 347 -4.23 -18.14 -9.36
C ARG A 347 -3.44 -18.87 -10.43
N ASN A 348 -2.12 -18.81 -10.32
CA ASN A 348 -1.22 -19.70 -11.04
C ASN A 348 -0.51 -20.61 -10.03
N PRO A 349 -1.04 -21.81 -9.73
CA PRO A 349 -0.48 -22.69 -8.71
C PRO A 349 0.91 -23.26 -9.08
N PHE A 350 1.31 -23.16 -10.35
CA PHE A 350 2.64 -23.53 -10.83
C PHE A 350 3.62 -22.36 -10.60
N GLY A 351 3.94 -22.07 -9.34
CA GLY A 351 5.02 -21.15 -9.01
C GLY A 351 6.35 -21.66 -9.58
N TYR A 352 6.93 -20.93 -10.54
CA TYR A 352 8.06 -21.35 -11.36
C TYR A 352 9.44 -21.33 -10.64
N LYS A 353 9.47 -21.16 -9.31
CA LYS A 353 10.69 -20.72 -8.61
C LYS A 353 10.85 -21.31 -7.21
N VAL A 354 10.62 -22.61 -7.05
CA VAL A 354 10.87 -23.30 -5.77
C VAL A 354 11.77 -24.49 -6.03
N GLU A 355 12.97 -24.48 -5.43
CA GLU A 355 13.88 -25.61 -5.41
C GLU A 355 13.71 -26.42 -4.11
N PRO A 356 14.18 -27.68 -4.02
CA PRO A 356 14.05 -28.48 -2.81
C PRO A 356 14.69 -27.85 -1.55
N THR A 357 15.62 -26.93 -1.71
CA THR A 357 16.31 -26.21 -0.62
C THR A 357 15.73 -24.84 -0.34
N THR A 358 14.81 -24.33 -1.18
CA THR A 358 14.19 -23.02 -0.98
C THR A 358 13.33 -23.05 0.29
N PRO A 359 13.57 -22.14 1.26
CA PRO A 359 12.75 -22.08 2.47
C PRO A 359 11.27 -21.79 2.16
N ASP A 360 10.38 -22.31 3.01
CA ASP A 360 8.93 -22.08 2.91
C ASP A 360 8.60 -20.58 2.77
N GLY A 361 7.78 -20.23 1.78
CA GLY A 361 7.37 -18.87 1.48
C GLY A 361 8.39 -18.01 0.72
N LEU A 362 9.61 -18.51 0.45
CA LEU A 362 10.60 -17.87 -0.42
C LEU A 362 10.57 -18.45 -1.84
N TYR A 363 11.17 -17.73 -2.78
CA TYR A 363 11.27 -18.12 -4.18
C TYR A 363 12.69 -17.92 -4.71
N HIS A 364 13.14 -18.87 -5.51
CA HIS A 364 14.46 -18.93 -6.11
C HIS A 364 14.57 -18.07 -7.36
N TYR A 365 15.56 -17.18 -7.39
CA TYR A 365 15.91 -16.35 -8.53
C TYR A 365 17.33 -16.70 -8.99
N ASP A 366 17.44 -17.06 -10.26
CA ASP A 366 18.72 -17.42 -10.84
C ASP A 366 19.61 -16.17 -11.09
N GLU A 367 20.86 -16.40 -11.46
CA GLU A 367 21.80 -15.31 -11.79
C GLU A 367 21.30 -14.44 -12.95
N GLY A 368 20.57 -15.03 -13.91
CA GLY A 368 20.04 -14.32 -15.07
C GLY A 368 18.95 -13.31 -14.69
N ASP A 369 17.98 -13.73 -13.89
CA ASP A 369 16.95 -12.86 -13.31
C ASP A 369 17.59 -11.68 -12.57
N ARG A 370 18.52 -11.99 -11.67
CA ARG A 370 19.16 -11.00 -10.81
C ARG A 370 20.05 -10.05 -11.60
N ARG A 371 20.75 -10.54 -12.63
CA ARG A 371 21.56 -9.70 -13.53
C ARG A 371 20.69 -8.75 -14.35
N ARG A 372 19.59 -9.22 -14.95
CA ARG A 372 18.67 -8.35 -15.72
C ARG A 372 18.08 -7.24 -14.83
N ALA A 373 17.67 -7.60 -13.62
CA ALA A 373 17.22 -6.66 -12.61
C ALA A 373 18.29 -5.60 -12.26
N GLY A 374 19.54 -6.03 -12.06
CA GLY A 374 20.68 -5.14 -11.81
C GLY A 374 21.02 -4.23 -13.00
N GLU A 375 21.00 -4.75 -14.23
CA GLU A 375 21.29 -3.99 -15.45
C GLU A 375 20.27 -2.87 -15.65
N TRP A 376 18.97 -3.17 -15.49
CA TRP A 376 17.92 -2.17 -15.55
C TRP A 376 18.07 -1.10 -14.46
N LEU A 377 18.37 -1.53 -13.21
CA LEU A 377 18.58 -0.60 -12.10
C LEU A 377 19.75 0.34 -12.39
N TYR A 378 20.86 -0.19 -12.90
CA TYR A 378 22.04 0.59 -13.27
C TYR A 378 21.68 1.68 -14.28
N GLU A 379 21.03 1.31 -15.39
CA GLU A 379 20.63 2.25 -16.44
C GLU A 379 19.65 3.32 -15.91
N ARG A 380 18.71 2.91 -15.06
CA ARG A 380 17.73 3.81 -14.47
C ARG A 380 18.39 4.85 -13.56
N VAL A 381 19.29 4.42 -12.66
CA VAL A 381 20.00 5.31 -11.74
C VAL A 381 20.93 6.25 -12.51
N VAL A 382 21.68 5.76 -13.50
CA VAL A 382 22.51 6.61 -14.37
C VAL A 382 21.67 7.69 -15.04
N THR A 383 20.49 7.34 -15.55
CA THR A 383 19.59 8.29 -16.21
C THR A 383 19.07 9.34 -15.23
N GLU A 384 18.58 8.91 -14.06
CA GLU A 384 18.04 9.83 -13.06
C GLU A 384 19.09 10.80 -12.51
N VAL A 385 20.32 10.33 -12.28
CA VAL A 385 21.43 11.20 -11.85
C VAL A 385 21.79 12.20 -12.96
N ARG A 386 21.80 11.78 -14.22
CA ARG A 386 22.07 12.68 -15.36
C ARG A 386 20.98 13.73 -15.57
N ASP A 387 19.72 13.35 -15.42
CA ASP A 387 18.59 14.27 -15.53
C ASP A 387 18.65 15.31 -14.41
N SER A 388 18.86 14.87 -13.17
CA SER A 388 19.02 15.77 -12.01
C SER A 388 20.22 16.70 -12.15
N LEU A 389 21.33 16.23 -12.73
CA LEU A 389 22.46 17.09 -13.08
C LEU A 389 22.08 18.13 -14.11
N GLY A 390 21.36 17.72 -15.16
CA GLY A 390 20.87 18.62 -16.21
C GLY A 390 20.10 19.82 -15.66
N GLU A 391 19.25 19.57 -14.67
CA GLU A 391 18.46 20.60 -13.98
C GLU A 391 19.32 21.55 -13.13
N GLN A 392 20.43 21.07 -12.57
CA GLN A 392 21.33 21.86 -11.72
C GLN A 392 22.40 22.63 -12.51
N LEU A 393 22.68 22.24 -13.76
CA LEU A 393 23.73 22.86 -14.58
C LEU A 393 23.59 24.38 -14.76
N PRO A 394 22.39 24.98 -14.93
CA PRO A 394 22.25 26.44 -15.01
C PRO A 394 22.75 27.17 -13.75
N GLU A 395 22.54 26.59 -12.56
CA GLU A 395 23.06 27.17 -11.32
C GLU A 395 24.58 27.03 -11.24
N VAL A 396 25.12 25.89 -11.68
CA VAL A 396 26.56 25.68 -11.80
C VAL A 396 27.20 26.68 -12.78
N GLU A 397 26.57 26.94 -13.93
CA GLU A 397 27.01 27.95 -14.91
C GLU A 397 27.08 29.34 -14.27
N ALA A 398 26.01 29.75 -13.59
CA ALA A 398 25.92 31.04 -12.93
C ALA A 398 27.03 31.20 -11.88
N ARG A 399 27.30 30.15 -11.09
CA ARG A 399 28.35 30.15 -10.07
C ARG A 399 29.77 30.17 -10.67
N LEU A 400 29.97 29.52 -11.81
CA LEU A 400 31.24 29.52 -12.55
C LEU A 400 31.44 30.79 -13.40
N GLY A 401 30.47 31.71 -13.44
CA GLY A 401 30.53 32.93 -14.23
C GLY A 401 30.45 32.67 -15.75
N LEU A 402 29.86 31.54 -16.14
CA LEU A 402 29.65 31.16 -17.53
C LEU A 402 28.38 31.80 -18.08
N ALA A 403 28.31 31.97 -19.40
CA ALA A 403 27.05 32.35 -20.04
C ALA A 403 26.04 31.19 -19.95
N ALA A 404 24.76 31.53 -19.81
CA ALA A 404 23.70 30.54 -19.74
C ALA A 404 23.66 29.64 -20.99
N GLY A 405 23.56 28.33 -20.79
CA GLY A 405 23.51 27.31 -21.86
C GLY A 405 24.88 26.89 -22.42
N VAL A 406 25.99 27.32 -21.80
CA VAL A 406 27.36 26.90 -22.18
C VAL A 406 27.66 25.46 -21.76
N LEU A 407 27.14 25.02 -20.61
CA LEU A 407 27.27 23.68 -20.04
C LEU A 407 26.01 22.83 -20.32
N GLN A 408 25.41 22.92 -21.52
CA GLN A 408 24.41 21.92 -21.91
C GLN A 408 25.03 20.51 -21.84
N LEU A 409 24.41 19.61 -21.07
CA LEU A 409 24.96 18.28 -20.71
C LEU A 409 25.50 17.52 -21.93
N GLY A 410 24.72 17.42 -23.01
CA GLY A 410 25.13 16.72 -24.23
C GLY A 410 26.32 17.37 -24.95
N THR A 411 26.36 18.70 -25.01
CA THR A 411 27.44 19.48 -25.63
C THR A 411 28.74 19.31 -24.85
N LEU A 412 28.66 19.38 -23.52
CA LEU A 412 29.80 19.27 -22.64
C LEU A 412 30.38 17.85 -22.64
N LEU A 413 29.53 16.81 -22.55
CA LEU A 413 29.95 15.41 -22.70
C LEU A 413 30.64 15.18 -24.05
N THR A 414 30.11 15.76 -25.14
CA THR A 414 30.72 15.66 -26.46
C THR A 414 32.08 16.36 -26.51
N MET A 415 32.22 17.56 -25.94
CA MET A 415 33.50 18.26 -25.85
C MET A 415 34.53 17.47 -25.05
N LEU A 416 34.15 16.92 -23.90
CA LEU A 416 35.03 16.12 -23.05
C LEU A 416 35.46 14.81 -23.71
N ALA A 417 34.59 14.19 -24.50
CA ALA A 417 34.90 12.95 -25.23
C ALA A 417 35.77 13.19 -26.49
N THR A 418 35.73 14.38 -27.08
CA THR A 418 36.34 14.64 -28.41
C THR A 418 37.54 15.58 -28.39
N LEU A 419 37.69 16.42 -27.36
CA LEU A 419 38.72 17.46 -27.31
C LEU A 419 39.74 17.21 -26.18
N PRO A 420 41.02 17.59 -26.34
CA PRO A 420 41.98 17.61 -25.25
C PRO A 420 41.55 18.56 -24.13
N LEU A 421 41.81 18.19 -22.86
CA LEU A 421 41.47 18.98 -21.67
C LEU A 421 41.86 20.46 -21.77
N GLN A 422 43.05 20.76 -22.31
CA GLN A 422 43.55 22.14 -22.46
C GLN A 422 42.71 22.98 -23.44
N LEU A 423 42.14 22.34 -24.45
CA LEU A 423 41.26 23.03 -25.41
C LEU A 423 39.90 23.30 -24.76
N VAL A 424 39.37 22.35 -23.98
CA VAL A 424 38.14 22.53 -23.20
C VAL A 424 38.28 23.67 -22.20
N THR A 425 39.40 23.74 -21.45
CA THR A 425 39.65 24.87 -20.53
C THR A 425 39.68 26.22 -21.24
N THR A 426 40.24 26.25 -22.44
CA THR A 426 40.34 27.50 -23.23
C THR A 426 38.97 27.93 -23.76
N LEU A 427 38.17 26.97 -24.23
CA LEU A 427 36.83 27.21 -24.75
C LEU A 427 35.85 27.65 -23.67
N LEU A 428 35.92 27.04 -22.48
CA LEU A 428 35.03 27.33 -21.37
C LEU A 428 35.54 28.46 -20.46
N GLY A 429 36.80 28.89 -20.61
CA GLY A 429 37.39 29.94 -19.76
C GLY A 429 37.58 29.53 -18.30
N ILE A 430 37.65 28.23 -18.00
CA ILE A 430 37.79 27.67 -16.64
C ILE A 430 39.10 26.92 -16.46
N SER A 431 39.49 26.69 -15.20
CA SER A 431 40.76 26.02 -14.88
C SER A 431 40.74 24.53 -15.23
N VAL A 432 41.93 23.94 -15.43
CA VAL A 432 42.08 22.47 -15.62
C VAL A 432 41.52 21.68 -14.44
N VAL A 433 41.62 22.23 -13.22
CA VAL A 433 41.07 21.59 -12.01
C VAL A 433 39.54 21.53 -12.10
N THR A 434 38.90 22.64 -12.50
CA THR A 434 37.45 22.73 -12.69
C THR A 434 36.95 21.80 -13.79
N VAL A 435 37.69 21.65 -14.91
CA VAL A 435 37.33 20.69 -15.96
C VAL A 435 37.40 19.24 -15.46
N LYS A 436 38.38 18.91 -14.60
CA LYS A 436 38.44 17.58 -13.98
C LYS A 436 37.28 17.34 -13.03
N GLU A 437 36.89 18.33 -12.25
CA GLU A 437 35.70 18.25 -11.38
C GLU A 437 34.41 18.06 -12.21
N LEU A 438 34.29 18.72 -13.37
CA LEU A 438 33.19 18.51 -14.31
C LEU A 438 33.21 17.09 -14.91
N ILE A 439 34.37 16.49 -15.18
CA ILE A 439 34.44 15.09 -15.64
C ILE A 439 33.91 14.14 -14.57
N VAL A 440 34.38 14.28 -13.33
CA VAL A 440 33.90 13.48 -12.18
C VAL A 440 32.40 13.64 -12.02
N LEU A 441 31.89 14.87 -12.14
CA LEU A 441 30.47 15.18 -12.02
C LEU A 441 29.61 14.52 -13.11
N LEU A 442 30.06 14.52 -14.37
CA LEU A 442 29.21 14.17 -15.52
C LEU A 442 29.36 12.71 -15.98
N SER A 443 30.51 12.10 -15.68
CA SER A 443 30.83 10.73 -16.09
C SER A 443 30.81 9.77 -14.91
N ASP A 444 31.55 10.09 -13.83
CA ASP A 444 31.82 9.14 -12.75
C ASP A 444 30.65 9.08 -11.77
N MET A 445 30.12 10.23 -11.34
CA MET A 445 29.02 10.29 -10.36
C MET A 445 27.80 9.43 -10.74
N PRO A 446 27.25 9.47 -11.98
CA PRO A 446 26.15 8.58 -12.36
C PRO A 446 26.52 7.10 -12.28
N SER A 447 27.73 6.73 -12.68
CA SER A 447 28.24 5.35 -12.65
C SER A 447 28.44 4.86 -11.21
N ASP A 448 29.08 5.66 -10.38
CA ASP A 448 29.39 5.37 -8.98
C ASP A 448 28.12 5.13 -8.17
N THR A 449 27.16 6.04 -8.32
CA THR A 449 25.85 5.93 -7.68
C THR A 449 25.13 4.65 -8.12
N ALA A 450 25.14 4.35 -9.42
CA ALA A 450 24.51 3.17 -9.97
C ALA A 450 25.16 1.86 -9.53
N ASN A 451 26.50 1.76 -9.59
CA ASN A 451 27.25 0.60 -9.12
C ASN A 451 27.02 0.35 -7.63
N GLN A 452 27.09 1.40 -6.80
CA GLN A 452 26.88 1.24 -5.36
C GLN A 452 25.46 0.72 -5.04
N MET A 453 24.43 1.25 -5.71
CA MET A 453 23.06 0.76 -5.56
C MET A 453 22.88 -0.68 -6.06
N CYS A 454 23.50 -1.03 -7.19
CA CYS A 454 23.44 -2.40 -7.74
C CYS A 454 24.16 -3.41 -6.85
N ASN A 455 25.31 -3.04 -6.29
CA ASN A 455 26.04 -3.87 -5.33
C ASN A 455 25.30 -4.01 -3.99
N ALA A 456 24.61 -2.97 -3.52
CA ALA A 456 23.74 -3.05 -2.35
C ALA A 456 22.59 -4.05 -2.58
N PHE A 457 22.01 -4.08 -3.78
CA PHE A 457 21.01 -5.07 -4.18
C PHE A 457 21.57 -6.49 -4.36
N ALA A 458 22.73 -6.61 -5.01
CA ALA A 458 23.26 -7.90 -5.47
C ALA A 458 24.05 -8.67 -4.40
N SER A 459 24.76 -7.97 -3.51
CA SER A 459 25.70 -8.60 -2.58
C SER A 459 25.79 -7.91 -1.22
N ASP A 460 24.88 -6.99 -0.93
CA ASP A 460 24.87 -6.19 0.31
C ASP A 460 26.11 -5.31 0.51
N LYS A 461 26.84 -5.03 -0.58
CA LYS A 461 28.05 -4.23 -0.53
C LYS A 461 27.69 -2.77 -0.75
N CYS A 462 27.67 -2.00 0.34
CA CYS A 462 27.27 -0.59 0.36
C CYS A 462 28.44 0.39 0.62
N ASP A 463 29.63 -0.12 0.90
CA ASP A 463 30.79 0.70 1.23
C ASP A 463 31.33 1.47 0.00
N ALA A 464 32.27 2.38 0.23
CA ALA A 464 32.82 3.22 -0.83
C ALA A 464 33.52 2.43 -1.96
N SER A 465 34.02 1.22 -1.69
CA SER A 465 34.60 0.39 -2.75
C SER A 465 33.55 -0.24 -3.68
N ALA A 466 32.26 -0.04 -3.41
CA ALA A 466 31.17 -0.51 -4.27
C ALA A 466 30.85 0.45 -5.43
N THR A 467 31.40 1.67 -5.46
CA THR A 467 31.18 2.64 -6.55
C THR A 467 31.92 2.24 -7.83
N ASP A 468 33.10 1.64 -7.68
CA ASP A 468 33.97 1.19 -8.78
C ASP A 468 33.87 -0.33 -9.05
N ASP A 469 32.95 -1.02 -8.39
CA ASP A 469 32.82 -2.48 -8.44
C ASP A 469 31.65 -2.90 -9.36
N ASP A 470 31.94 -3.73 -10.35
CA ASP A 470 30.98 -4.26 -11.32
C ASP A 470 30.55 -5.70 -11.01
N SER A 471 30.89 -6.24 -9.83
CA SER A 471 30.54 -7.60 -9.41
C SER A 471 29.03 -7.85 -9.33
N TRP A 472 28.20 -6.80 -9.21
CA TRP A 472 26.74 -6.91 -9.36
C TRP A 472 26.31 -7.50 -10.71
N ARG A 473 27.16 -7.46 -11.75
CA ARG A 473 26.93 -8.13 -13.05
C ARG A 473 27.01 -9.66 -12.96
N HIS A 474 27.59 -10.18 -11.88
CA HIS A 474 27.67 -11.60 -11.56
C HIS A 474 27.08 -11.87 -10.18
N PRO A 475 25.77 -11.60 -9.99
CA PRO A 475 25.17 -11.53 -8.66
C PRO A 475 25.06 -12.91 -7.98
N GLY A 476 25.17 -14.01 -8.75
CA GLY A 476 24.84 -15.37 -8.31
C GLY A 476 23.33 -15.59 -8.18
N THR A 477 22.91 -16.62 -7.47
CA THR A 477 21.49 -16.92 -7.19
C THR A 477 21.02 -16.32 -5.87
N GLY A 478 19.70 -16.18 -5.67
CA GLY A 478 19.12 -15.69 -4.42
C GLY A 478 17.72 -16.26 -4.16
N ASP A 479 17.34 -16.34 -2.88
CA ASP A 479 15.99 -16.73 -2.46
C ASP A 479 15.32 -15.55 -1.75
N SER A 480 14.17 -15.09 -2.24
CA SER A 480 13.46 -13.95 -1.65
C SER A 480 11.93 -14.08 -1.73
N VAL A 481 11.23 -13.25 -0.95
CA VAL A 481 9.77 -13.14 -1.00
C VAL A 481 9.40 -12.21 -2.16
N SER A 482 8.53 -12.68 -3.05
CA SER A 482 7.94 -11.85 -4.09
C SER A 482 6.46 -11.56 -3.78
N PRO A 483 6.02 -10.29 -3.91
CA PRO A 483 4.60 -9.95 -3.87
C PRO A 483 3.75 -10.76 -4.85
N ASP A 484 4.19 -10.92 -6.09
CA ASP A 484 3.45 -11.67 -7.11
C ASP A 484 3.34 -13.16 -6.77
N ASN A 485 4.46 -13.75 -6.34
CA ASN A 485 4.47 -15.15 -5.94
C ASN A 485 3.68 -15.37 -4.64
N THR A 486 3.59 -14.38 -3.74
CA THR A 486 2.71 -14.45 -2.57
C THR A 486 1.24 -14.64 -2.99
N TYR A 487 0.69 -13.81 -3.88
CA TYR A 487 -0.73 -13.95 -4.25
C TYR A 487 -1.01 -15.12 -5.21
N HIS A 488 -0.02 -15.54 -6.01
CA HIS A 488 -0.16 -16.72 -6.87
C HIS A 488 0.01 -18.04 -6.11
N ALA A 489 1.05 -18.15 -5.27
CA ALA A 489 1.58 -19.43 -4.80
C ALA A 489 1.44 -19.69 -3.29
N TRP A 490 1.18 -18.71 -2.42
CA TRP A 490 0.77 -19.02 -1.03
C TRP A 490 -0.62 -19.67 -1.08
N ALA A 491 -0.62 -21.00 -1.06
CA ALA A 491 -1.73 -21.89 -1.41
C ALA A 491 -2.87 -21.83 -0.37
N PRO A 492 -4.11 -22.20 -0.76
CA PRO A 492 -5.17 -22.34 0.21
C PRO A 492 -4.86 -23.44 1.19
N HIS A 493 -5.62 -23.49 2.28
CA HIS A 493 -5.48 -24.54 3.27
C HIS A 493 -5.70 -25.90 2.61
N ASN A 494 -4.72 -26.78 2.75
CA ASN A 494 -4.88 -28.18 2.39
C ASN A 494 -5.42 -28.93 3.61
N VAL A 495 -6.37 -29.85 3.39
CA VAL A 495 -7.11 -30.59 4.42
C VAL A 495 -6.24 -31.66 5.10
N ASP A 496 -4.92 -31.67 4.87
CA ASP A 496 -4.03 -32.55 5.61
C ASP A 496 -3.91 -32.05 7.06
N THR A 497 -4.77 -32.64 7.89
CA THR A 497 -5.03 -32.32 9.29
C THR A 497 -3.99 -32.97 10.19
N SER A 498 -2.70 -32.83 9.87
CA SER A 498 -1.70 -33.02 10.92
C SER A 498 -2.00 -32.03 12.04
N SER A 499 -2.19 -32.51 13.26
CA SER A 499 -2.67 -31.68 14.38
C SER A 499 -1.69 -30.55 14.76
N GLU A 500 -0.50 -30.54 14.17
CA GLU A 500 0.63 -29.67 14.49
C GLU A 500 0.85 -28.55 13.46
N ILE A 501 0.25 -28.60 12.27
CA ILE A 501 0.52 -27.64 11.18
C ILE A 501 -0.77 -26.99 10.66
N VAL A 502 -0.69 -25.70 10.33
CA VAL A 502 -1.65 -24.96 9.51
C VAL A 502 -0.98 -24.65 8.17
N HIS A 503 -1.33 -25.41 7.14
CA HIS A 503 -0.87 -25.17 5.77
C HIS A 503 -1.68 -24.05 5.13
N GLY A 504 -1.06 -23.20 4.33
CA GLY A 504 -1.76 -22.33 3.38
C GLY A 504 -2.78 -21.40 4.01
N ILE A 505 -2.32 -20.30 4.62
CA ILE A 505 -3.20 -19.34 5.34
C ILE A 505 -3.79 -18.24 4.43
N TYR A 506 -3.53 -18.30 3.13
CA TYR A 506 -4.01 -17.36 2.12
C TYR A 506 -4.59 -18.12 0.93
N GLY A 507 -5.30 -17.44 0.03
CA GLY A 507 -5.62 -18.06 -1.26
C GLY A 507 -6.73 -17.41 -2.06
N PHE A 508 -7.29 -16.31 -1.56
CA PHE A 508 -8.28 -15.50 -2.25
C PHE A 508 -7.74 -14.09 -2.47
N ASN A 509 -7.86 -13.60 -3.70
CA ASN A 509 -7.39 -12.28 -4.09
C ASN A 509 -8.60 -11.44 -4.54
N ASP A 510 -8.77 -10.27 -3.94
CA ASP A 510 -9.82 -9.31 -4.28
C ASP A 510 -9.21 -7.93 -4.51
N ARG A 511 -9.86 -7.09 -5.33
CA ARG A 511 -9.48 -5.69 -5.50
C ARG A 511 -9.52 -4.98 -4.14
N MET A 512 -8.51 -4.18 -3.82
CA MET A 512 -8.52 -3.36 -2.61
C MET A 512 -9.62 -2.31 -2.65
N ARG A 513 -10.45 -2.23 -1.61
CA ARG A 513 -11.59 -1.31 -1.52
C ARG A 513 -11.39 -0.27 -0.43
N VAL A 514 -10.88 0.88 -0.83
CA VAL A 514 -10.60 1.99 0.08
C VAL A 514 -11.89 2.75 0.35
N SER A 515 -12.23 2.89 1.62
CA SER A 515 -13.47 3.49 2.06
C SER A 515 -13.21 4.78 2.81
N PRO A 516 -13.89 5.88 2.42
CA PRO A 516 -13.78 7.17 3.09
C PRO A 516 -14.43 7.15 4.49
N PRO A 517 -14.19 8.19 5.32
CA PRO A 517 -14.81 8.28 6.62
C PRO A 517 -16.33 8.24 6.53
N THR A 518 -16.95 7.50 7.45
CA THR A 518 -18.39 7.24 7.42
C THR A 518 -18.98 7.37 8.81
N LEU A 519 -20.06 8.14 8.94
CA LEU A 519 -20.85 8.19 10.17
C LEU A 519 -21.61 6.87 10.33
N VAL A 520 -21.42 6.20 11.46
CA VAL A 520 -22.15 4.98 11.80
C VAL A 520 -23.52 5.39 12.32
N ALA A 521 -24.57 5.09 11.57
CA ALA A 521 -25.95 5.43 11.95
C ALA A 521 -26.42 4.68 13.22
N ASN A 522 -25.87 3.49 13.47
CA ASN A 522 -26.20 2.64 14.61
C ASN A 522 -24.92 2.01 15.19
N PRO A 523 -24.12 2.78 15.97
CA PRO A 523 -22.89 2.25 16.52
C PRO A 523 -23.15 1.21 17.63
N PRO A 524 -22.21 0.28 17.88
CA PRO A 524 -22.34 -0.65 18.99
C PRO A 524 -22.33 0.10 20.33
N PRO A 525 -23.06 -0.39 21.36
CA PRO A 525 -22.85 0.02 22.73
C PRO A 525 -21.39 -0.18 23.17
N PRO A 526 -20.90 0.58 24.17
CA PRO A 526 -19.58 0.36 24.75
C PRO A 526 -19.44 -1.07 25.29
N SER A 527 -18.24 -1.64 25.24
CA SER A 527 -17.94 -2.97 25.80
C SER A 527 -17.03 -2.89 27.02
N SER A 528 -17.14 -3.88 27.91
CA SER A 528 -16.24 -4.08 29.04
C SER A 528 -15.89 -5.54 29.24
N TRP A 529 -14.81 -5.82 29.96
CA TRP A 529 -14.44 -7.19 30.33
C TRP A 529 -15.39 -7.73 31.40
N GLN A 530 -16.16 -8.78 31.05
CA GLN A 530 -17.18 -9.34 31.92
C GLN A 530 -17.08 -10.86 31.99
N ILE A 531 -17.52 -11.43 33.12
CA ILE A 531 -17.57 -12.88 33.32
C ILE A 531 -18.60 -13.49 32.37
N SER A 532 -18.20 -14.52 31.64
CA SER A 532 -19.08 -15.35 30.84
C SER A 532 -19.49 -16.60 31.62
N GLN A 533 -20.80 -16.82 31.78
CA GLN A 533 -21.36 -17.91 32.59
C GLN A 533 -21.42 -19.25 31.83
N GLY A 534 -20.37 -19.58 31.08
CA GLY A 534 -20.30 -20.77 30.20
C GLY A 534 -20.50 -20.41 28.73
N THR A 535 -20.93 -21.36 27.93
CA THR A 535 -21.13 -21.17 26.48
C THR A 535 -22.56 -21.47 26.05
N GLY A 536 -23.02 -20.80 24.99
CA GLY A 536 -24.30 -21.01 24.32
C GLY A 536 -24.15 -21.06 22.81
N GLY A 537 -25.26 -20.89 22.10
CA GLY A 537 -25.30 -20.79 20.65
C GLY A 537 -26.27 -19.74 20.11
N VAL A 538 -26.12 -19.40 18.84
CA VAL A 538 -27.00 -18.49 18.10
C VAL A 538 -27.34 -19.14 16.77
N GLN A 539 -28.62 -19.13 16.41
CA GLN A 539 -29.09 -19.58 15.10
C GLN A 539 -29.95 -18.51 14.42
N GLY A 540 -29.78 -18.38 13.11
CA GLY A 540 -30.37 -17.28 12.37
C GLY A 540 -30.26 -17.41 10.85
N ARG A 541 -30.64 -16.34 10.16
CA ARG A 541 -30.56 -16.22 8.70
C ARG A 541 -30.11 -14.83 8.29
N VAL A 542 -29.27 -14.76 7.25
CA VAL A 542 -28.84 -13.52 6.58
C VAL A 542 -29.45 -13.42 5.19
N PHE A 543 -29.98 -12.24 4.86
CA PHE A 543 -30.57 -11.95 3.55
C PHE A 543 -30.43 -10.47 3.20
N TYR A 544 -30.65 -10.11 1.93
CA TYR A 544 -30.92 -8.73 1.52
C TYR A 544 -32.27 -8.66 0.80
N ARG A 545 -32.88 -7.47 0.73
CA ARG A 545 -34.08 -7.23 -0.07
C ARG A 545 -33.72 -6.61 -1.41
N GLU A 546 -34.11 -7.25 -2.50
CA GLU A 546 -33.89 -6.69 -3.83
C GLU A 546 -34.71 -5.41 -4.01
N THR A 547 -34.07 -4.31 -4.42
CA THR A 547 -34.69 -2.97 -4.44
C THR A 547 -35.91 -2.86 -5.35
N GLN A 548 -35.96 -3.65 -6.44
CA GLN A 548 -37.05 -3.60 -7.41
C GLN A 548 -38.25 -4.47 -7.02
N SER A 549 -38.01 -5.69 -6.52
CA SER A 549 -39.06 -6.67 -6.24
C SER A 549 -39.46 -6.73 -4.76
N GLY A 550 -38.60 -6.27 -3.85
CA GLY A 550 -38.73 -6.44 -2.40
C GLY A 550 -38.48 -7.87 -1.91
N THR A 551 -38.12 -8.79 -2.81
CA THR A 551 -37.88 -10.20 -2.50
C THR A 551 -36.66 -10.35 -1.62
N GLU A 552 -36.75 -11.21 -0.60
CA GLU A 552 -35.61 -11.57 0.24
C GLU A 552 -34.73 -12.59 -0.48
N VAL A 553 -33.46 -12.25 -0.65
CA VAL A 553 -32.45 -13.11 -1.24
C VAL A 553 -31.49 -13.56 -0.14
N PRO A 554 -31.46 -14.87 0.20
CA PRO A 554 -30.48 -15.39 1.14
C PRO A 554 -29.08 -15.31 0.54
N VAL A 555 -28.07 -15.06 1.39
CA VAL A 555 -26.68 -14.90 0.94
C VAL A 555 -25.68 -15.54 1.90
N PRO A 556 -24.50 -16.02 1.40
CA PRO A 556 -23.38 -16.45 2.23
C PRO A 556 -22.66 -15.25 2.85
N ALA A 557 -23.36 -14.49 3.70
CA ALA A 557 -22.75 -13.39 4.41
C ALA A 557 -21.79 -13.90 5.49
N ARG A 558 -20.68 -13.20 5.66
CA ARG A 558 -19.86 -13.33 6.86
C ARG A 558 -20.59 -12.69 8.02
N VAL A 559 -20.80 -13.44 9.10
CA VAL A 559 -21.38 -12.97 10.36
C VAL A 559 -20.26 -12.85 11.39
N ARG A 560 -20.29 -11.81 12.22
CA ARG A 560 -19.40 -11.62 13.36
C ARG A 560 -20.24 -11.43 14.61
N ILE A 561 -19.94 -12.21 15.66
CA ILE A 561 -20.54 -12.10 17.00
C ILE A 561 -19.39 -12.08 18.01
N GLY A 562 -19.20 -10.93 18.66
CA GLY A 562 -18.05 -10.72 19.53
C GLY A 562 -16.74 -10.94 18.76
N CYS A 563 -15.88 -11.83 19.29
CA CYS A 563 -14.61 -12.21 18.67
C CYS A 563 -14.72 -13.35 17.63
N SER A 564 -15.91 -13.92 17.43
CA SER A 564 -16.12 -15.04 16.52
C SER A 564 -16.65 -14.56 15.17
N SER A 565 -16.10 -15.08 14.08
CA SER A 565 -16.61 -14.83 12.73
C SER A 565 -16.76 -16.15 11.97
N PHE A 566 -17.80 -16.24 11.15
CA PHE A 566 -18.19 -17.43 10.38
C PHE A 566 -19.05 -16.99 9.19
N TYR A 567 -19.38 -17.90 8.29
CA TYR A 567 -20.24 -17.60 7.14
C TYR A 567 -21.58 -18.31 7.24
N ALA A 568 -22.61 -17.61 6.80
CA ALA A 568 -23.91 -18.21 6.55
C ALA A 568 -23.84 -19.19 5.35
N HIS A 569 -24.74 -20.17 5.35
CA HIS A 569 -24.82 -21.16 4.28
C HIS A 569 -25.14 -20.51 2.93
N LYS A 570 -24.42 -20.90 1.86
CA LYS A 570 -24.52 -20.30 0.51
C LYS A 570 -25.93 -20.19 -0.04
N ASP A 571 -26.71 -21.27 0.05
CA ASP A 571 -28.02 -21.32 -0.63
C ASP A 571 -29.18 -20.81 0.23
N SER A 572 -29.05 -20.86 1.57
CA SER A 572 -30.16 -20.61 2.49
C SER A 572 -29.96 -19.36 3.34
N GLY A 573 -28.72 -18.84 3.41
CA GLY A 573 -28.35 -17.75 4.31
C GLY A 573 -28.45 -18.14 5.78
N VAL A 574 -28.75 -19.40 6.10
CA VAL A 574 -28.93 -19.88 7.48
C VAL A 574 -27.57 -20.10 8.12
N PHE A 575 -27.48 -19.82 9.42
CA PHE A 575 -26.33 -20.15 10.24
C PHE A 575 -26.74 -20.69 11.59
N GLU A 576 -25.87 -21.52 12.16
CA GLU A 576 -25.94 -22.00 13.53
C GLU A 576 -24.51 -21.99 14.07
N LEU A 577 -24.27 -21.20 15.12
CA LEU A 577 -22.97 -21.15 15.79
C LEU A 577 -23.16 -21.52 17.26
N GLY A 578 -22.52 -22.61 17.68
CA GLY A 578 -22.43 -23.02 19.08
C GLY A 578 -21.08 -22.69 19.71
N GLY A 579 -20.97 -22.88 21.02
CA GLY A 579 -19.72 -22.68 21.76
C GLY A 579 -19.32 -21.22 21.96
N LEU A 580 -20.23 -20.29 21.71
CA LEU A 580 -20.02 -18.87 21.99
C LEU A 580 -20.06 -18.64 23.51
N PRO A 581 -19.14 -17.87 24.10
CA PRO A 581 -19.27 -17.47 25.49
C PRO A 581 -20.62 -16.76 25.72
N ALA A 582 -21.28 -17.08 26.83
CA ALA A 582 -22.53 -16.42 27.22
C ALA A 582 -22.29 -14.94 27.57
N GLY A 583 -23.18 -14.07 27.12
CA GLY A 583 -23.03 -12.61 27.27
C GLY A 583 -23.79 -11.82 26.21
N LYS A 584 -23.71 -10.48 26.28
CA LYS A 584 -24.26 -9.57 25.26
C LYS A 584 -23.16 -9.16 24.27
N TYR A 585 -23.42 -9.30 22.98
CA TYR A 585 -22.45 -9.01 21.93
C TYR A 585 -23.08 -8.19 20.81
N TRP A 586 -22.24 -7.47 20.07
CA TRP A 586 -22.64 -6.88 18.80
C TRP A 586 -22.57 -7.94 17.72
N CYS A 587 -23.63 -8.04 16.92
CA CYS A 587 -23.68 -8.87 15.74
C CYS A 587 -23.75 -8.01 14.48
N GLU A 588 -22.85 -8.26 13.54
CA GLU A 588 -22.89 -7.66 12.22
C GLU A 588 -22.67 -8.71 11.14
N ALA A 589 -23.19 -8.46 9.95
CA ALA A 589 -22.94 -9.29 8.78
C ALA A 589 -22.51 -8.46 7.58
N LEU A 590 -21.66 -9.05 6.75
CA LEU A 590 -21.08 -8.46 5.54
C LEU A 590 -21.08 -9.48 4.41
N TYR A 591 -21.56 -9.08 3.24
CA TYR A 591 -21.57 -9.91 2.04
C TYR A 591 -20.99 -9.12 0.87
N ASN A 592 -20.09 -9.75 0.13
CA ASN A 592 -19.47 -9.19 -1.07
C ASN A 592 -20.11 -9.88 -2.29
N ASP A 593 -20.97 -9.16 -3.00
CA ASP A 593 -21.53 -9.60 -4.27
C ASP A 593 -20.49 -9.34 -5.36
N HIS A 594 -19.78 -10.40 -5.76
CA HIS A 594 -18.73 -10.31 -6.78
C HIS A 594 -19.28 -10.05 -8.19
N ASP A 595 -20.52 -10.45 -8.47
CA ASP A 595 -21.13 -10.26 -9.80
C ASP A 595 -21.55 -8.79 -9.99
N GLN A 596 -22.13 -8.20 -8.95
CA GLN A 596 -22.54 -6.79 -8.95
C GLN A 596 -21.40 -5.86 -8.51
N GLN A 597 -20.33 -6.44 -7.99
CA GLN A 597 -19.19 -5.79 -7.34
C GLN A 597 -19.53 -5.11 -6.00
N ILE A 598 -20.72 -5.28 -5.43
CA ILE A 598 -21.25 -4.52 -4.26
C ILE A 598 -20.95 -5.22 -2.92
N VAL A 599 -20.43 -4.52 -1.90
CA VAL A 599 -20.45 -5.00 -0.49
C VAL A 599 -21.67 -4.47 0.23
N MET A 600 -22.48 -5.39 0.73
CA MET A 600 -23.63 -5.11 1.59
C MET A 600 -23.27 -5.37 3.05
N LYS A 601 -23.79 -4.55 3.97
CA LYS A 601 -23.54 -4.66 5.41
C LYS A 601 -24.85 -4.53 6.16
N SER A 602 -25.00 -5.27 7.26
CA SER A 602 -26.11 -5.09 8.19
C SER A 602 -26.00 -3.78 8.96
N ALA A 603 -27.12 -3.24 9.44
CA ALA A 603 -27.13 -2.12 10.40
C ALA A 603 -26.48 -2.44 11.76
N GLY A 604 -26.18 -3.71 12.01
CA GLY A 604 -25.68 -4.23 13.28
C GLY A 604 -26.79 -4.28 14.34
N GLN A 605 -26.72 -5.26 15.21
CA GLN A 605 -27.72 -5.48 16.25
C GLN A 605 -27.13 -6.22 17.45
N VAL A 606 -27.71 -5.99 18.63
CA VAL A 606 -27.32 -6.67 19.86
C VAL A 606 -27.86 -8.11 19.83
N VAL A 607 -26.99 -9.06 20.14
CA VAL A 607 -27.36 -10.47 20.38
C VAL A 607 -26.97 -10.86 21.81
N GLU A 608 -27.88 -11.52 22.52
CA GLU A 608 -27.61 -12.12 23.81
C GLU A 608 -27.37 -13.62 23.60
N VAL A 609 -26.22 -14.12 24.04
CA VAL A 609 -25.88 -15.55 24.02
C VAL A 609 -26.22 -16.14 25.38
N ILE A 610 -27.15 -17.09 25.38
CA ILE A 610 -27.66 -17.72 26.61
C ILE A 610 -26.80 -18.93 26.97
N ALA A 611 -26.27 -18.98 28.19
CA ALA A 611 -25.50 -20.11 28.68
C ALA A 611 -26.30 -21.42 28.59
N GLU A 612 -25.68 -22.48 28.06
CA GLU A 612 -26.29 -23.81 27.87
C GLU A 612 -27.56 -23.79 27.00
N GLY A 613 -27.79 -22.72 26.21
CA GLY A 613 -28.98 -22.54 25.36
C GLY A 613 -28.66 -22.00 23.96
N PHE A 614 -29.71 -21.78 23.16
CA PHE A 614 -29.64 -21.17 21.84
C PHE A 614 -30.53 -19.93 21.75
N THR A 615 -30.01 -18.91 21.09
CA THR A 615 -30.78 -17.74 20.67
C THR A 615 -31.33 -18.01 19.28
N ASP A 616 -32.66 -18.15 19.19
CA ASP A 616 -33.36 -18.59 17.99
C ASP A 616 -33.94 -17.42 17.17
N HIS A 617 -34.16 -17.66 15.87
CA HIS A 617 -34.82 -16.73 14.94
C HIS A 617 -34.12 -15.36 14.80
N PHE A 618 -32.78 -15.36 14.80
CA PHE A 618 -32.01 -14.14 14.62
C PHE A 618 -31.90 -13.78 13.12
N GLU A 619 -32.67 -12.79 12.68
CA GLU A 619 -32.66 -12.34 11.29
C GLU A 619 -31.71 -11.15 11.09
N ILE A 620 -30.85 -11.22 10.08
CA ILE A 620 -29.90 -10.17 9.73
C ILE A 620 -30.20 -9.70 8.30
N GLU A 621 -30.76 -8.50 8.17
CA GLU A 621 -30.93 -7.86 6.86
C GLU A 621 -29.65 -7.09 6.50
N LEU A 622 -29.12 -7.38 5.31
CA LEU A 622 -28.04 -6.60 4.71
C LEU A 622 -28.62 -5.46 3.90
N ILE A 623 -28.00 -4.30 4.04
CA ILE A 623 -28.40 -3.09 3.33
C ILE A 623 -27.34 -2.83 2.24
N PRO A 624 -27.72 -2.49 1.00
CA PRO A 624 -26.77 -2.05 -0.01
C PRO A 624 -26.28 -0.62 0.28
N PRO A 625 -25.03 -0.29 -0.08
CA PRO A 625 -24.46 1.02 0.16
C PRO A 625 -25.34 2.12 -0.46
N PRO A 626 -25.42 3.32 0.15
CA PRO A 626 -26.25 4.40 -0.36
C PRO A 626 -25.91 4.76 -1.81
N SER A 627 -26.93 4.97 -2.64
CA SER A 627 -26.77 5.35 -4.05
C SER A 627 -26.09 6.72 -4.23
N VAL A 628 -25.92 7.51 -3.18
CA VAL A 628 -25.18 8.77 -3.25
C VAL A 628 -23.67 8.57 -3.21
N ARG A 629 -23.18 7.44 -2.68
CA ARG A 629 -21.74 7.17 -2.61
C ARG A 629 -21.26 6.67 -3.97
N ARG A 630 -20.34 7.41 -4.59
CA ARG A 630 -19.78 7.09 -5.92
C ARG A 630 -18.26 7.02 -5.91
N GLU A 631 -17.73 5.94 -6.49
CA GLU A 631 -16.31 5.81 -6.81
C GLU A 631 -16.18 6.09 -8.30
N ILE A 632 -15.38 7.08 -8.62
CA ILE A 632 -15.14 7.53 -9.98
C ILE A 632 -13.71 7.18 -10.36
N VAL A 633 -13.57 6.32 -11.35
CA VAL A 633 -12.27 5.99 -11.96
C VAL A 633 -12.20 6.72 -13.29
N ILE A 634 -11.16 7.53 -13.47
CA ILE A 634 -10.96 8.31 -14.69
C ILE A 634 -9.72 7.77 -15.38
N GLU A 635 -9.92 7.13 -16.52
CA GLU A 635 -8.84 6.76 -17.42
C GLU A 635 -8.58 7.90 -18.40
N VAL A 636 -7.31 8.30 -18.52
CA VAL A 636 -6.88 9.41 -19.37
C VAL A 636 -5.91 8.89 -20.42
N ARG A 637 -6.34 8.92 -21.67
CA ARG A 637 -5.52 8.54 -22.83
C ARG A 637 -5.02 9.78 -23.54
N GLY A 638 -3.78 10.16 -23.26
CA GLY A 638 -3.11 11.26 -23.91
C GLY A 638 -2.42 10.81 -25.20
N ARG A 639 -2.70 11.50 -26.31
CA ARG A 639 -1.90 11.39 -27.53
C ARG A 639 -1.34 12.75 -27.89
N SER A 640 0.00 12.84 -27.95
CA SER A 640 0.72 14.03 -28.40
C SER A 640 1.33 13.79 -29.78
N VAL A 641 1.35 14.83 -30.60
CA VAL A 641 2.00 14.82 -31.92
C VAL A 641 3.03 15.94 -31.97
N ASN A 642 4.30 15.58 -32.13
CA ASN A 642 5.39 16.52 -32.42
C ASN A 642 5.84 16.33 -33.88
N ARG A 643 5.46 17.24 -34.78
CA ARG A 643 5.89 17.21 -36.19
C ARG A 643 7.20 17.98 -36.36
N ARG A 644 8.33 17.40 -35.92
CA ARG A 644 9.65 18.02 -36.17
C ARG A 644 10.42 17.47 -37.38
N LEU A 645 10.07 16.31 -37.94
CA LEU A 645 10.76 15.76 -39.11
C LEU A 645 9.87 14.87 -40.00
N ILE A 646 9.98 15.08 -41.32
CA ILE A 646 9.49 14.12 -42.33
C ILE A 646 10.33 12.84 -42.19
N GLY A 647 9.74 11.75 -41.68
CA GLY A 647 10.31 10.39 -41.79
C GLY A 647 10.43 9.56 -40.52
N GLU A 648 10.21 10.11 -39.31
CA GLU A 648 10.14 9.32 -38.07
C GLU A 648 8.84 9.56 -37.34
N ASP A 649 8.07 8.49 -37.17
CA ASP A 649 6.77 8.49 -36.54
C ASP A 649 6.91 8.32 -35.03
N ARG A 650 7.34 9.37 -34.33
CA ARG A 650 7.56 9.35 -32.86
C ARG A 650 6.24 9.47 -32.07
N TRP A 651 5.18 8.75 -32.46
CA TRP A 651 3.98 8.66 -31.61
C TRP A 651 4.37 8.04 -30.28
N LYS A 652 4.37 8.84 -29.21
CA LYS A 652 4.24 8.30 -27.87
C LYS A 652 2.79 8.44 -27.45
N HIS A 653 2.10 7.30 -27.38
CA HIS A 653 0.80 7.21 -26.72
C HIS A 653 1.08 7.03 -25.24
N THR A 654 0.64 7.98 -24.42
CA THR A 654 0.76 7.87 -22.96
C THR A 654 -0.64 7.68 -22.40
N THR A 655 -0.90 6.46 -21.95
CA THR A 655 -2.12 6.14 -21.20
C THR A 655 -1.78 6.24 -19.71
N TYR A 656 -2.57 6.98 -18.94
CA TYR A 656 -2.45 7.03 -17.49
C TYR A 656 -3.85 6.99 -16.86
N VAL A 657 -3.96 6.50 -15.63
CA VAL A 657 -5.22 6.50 -14.87
C VAL A 657 -5.07 7.49 -13.73
N LEU A 658 -6.09 8.30 -13.49
CA LEU A 658 -6.12 9.20 -12.34
C LEU A 658 -6.50 8.42 -11.08
N PRO A 659 -6.04 8.88 -9.91
CA PRO A 659 -6.51 8.37 -8.63
C PRO A 659 -8.04 8.26 -8.57
N PRO A 660 -8.61 7.18 -8.01
CA PRO A 660 -10.04 7.09 -7.78
C PRO A 660 -10.56 8.27 -6.94
N VAL A 661 -11.71 8.81 -7.35
CA VAL A 661 -12.36 9.92 -6.65
C VAL A 661 -13.63 9.43 -5.97
N TYR A 662 -13.82 9.82 -4.71
CA TYR A 662 -15.02 9.50 -3.95
C TYR A 662 -15.93 10.72 -3.82
N LEU A 663 -17.18 10.60 -4.27
CA LEU A 663 -18.20 11.64 -4.19
C LEU A 663 -19.37 11.20 -3.30
N GLY A 664 -20.07 12.19 -2.72
CA GLY A 664 -21.29 11.96 -1.95
C GLY A 664 -21.02 11.29 -0.61
N LEU A 665 -19.95 11.72 0.06
CA LEU A 665 -19.60 11.22 1.39
C LEU A 665 -20.68 11.67 2.39
N ASP A 666 -21.44 10.71 2.93
CA ASP A 666 -22.54 10.94 3.90
C ASP A 666 -22.09 11.54 5.24
N TYR A 667 -20.81 11.91 5.36
CA TYR A 667 -20.25 12.51 6.56
C TYR A 667 -20.91 13.86 6.90
N PHE A 668 -21.39 14.60 5.90
CA PHE A 668 -22.03 15.89 6.10
C PHE A 668 -23.51 15.84 5.71
N PRO A 669 -24.47 16.14 6.62
CA PRO A 669 -25.89 16.20 6.25
C PRO A 669 -26.15 17.34 5.26
N ALA A 670 -27.25 17.28 4.51
CA ALA A 670 -27.56 18.23 3.43
C ALA A 670 -27.53 19.73 3.82
N GLY A 671 -27.70 20.05 5.11
CA GLY A 671 -27.61 21.41 5.65
C GLY A 671 -26.22 21.86 6.12
N HIS A 672 -25.21 20.99 6.08
CA HIS A 672 -23.86 21.31 6.56
C HIS A 672 -23.03 22.01 5.45
N PRO A 673 -22.25 23.07 5.74
CA PRO A 673 -21.50 23.82 4.72
C PRO A 673 -20.58 22.96 3.85
N ARG A 674 -19.96 21.94 4.45
CA ARG A 674 -19.06 20.98 3.76
C ARG A 674 -19.79 19.90 2.95
N HIS A 675 -21.13 19.82 3.00
CA HIS A 675 -21.90 18.89 2.15
C HIS A 675 -21.72 19.21 0.67
N ALA A 676 -21.69 20.50 0.30
CA ALA A 676 -21.42 20.91 -1.08
C ALA A 676 -19.98 20.58 -1.51
N GLU A 677 -19.01 20.71 -0.60
CA GLU A 677 -17.61 20.33 -0.84
C GLU A 677 -17.46 18.82 -1.08
N ALA A 678 -18.10 17.98 -0.24
CA ALA A 678 -18.03 16.52 -0.35
C ALA A 678 -18.69 15.94 -1.62
N ARG A 679 -19.39 16.78 -2.38
CA ARG A 679 -20.04 16.43 -3.65
C ARG A 679 -19.26 16.94 -4.86
N ARG A 680 -18.13 17.61 -4.64
CA ARG A 680 -17.27 18.14 -5.69
C ARG A 680 -15.86 17.60 -5.53
N ALA A 681 -15.22 17.38 -6.66
CA ALA A 681 -13.80 17.03 -6.67
C ALA A 681 -13.17 17.59 -7.93
N THR A 682 -11.92 18.01 -7.81
CA THR A 682 -11.11 18.41 -8.96
C THR A 682 -9.87 17.52 -8.97
N GLN A 683 -9.63 16.87 -10.10
CA GLN A 683 -8.40 16.14 -10.37
C GLN A 683 -7.60 16.91 -11.41
N VAL A 684 -6.31 17.09 -11.17
CA VAL A 684 -5.38 17.65 -12.15
C VAL A 684 -4.26 16.66 -12.32
N SER A 685 -3.89 16.40 -13.56
CA SER A 685 -2.71 15.60 -13.87
C SER A 685 -1.92 16.26 -14.98
N SER A 686 -0.61 16.04 -14.96
CA SER A 686 0.32 16.56 -15.94
C SER A 686 1.16 15.43 -16.52
N VAL A 687 1.44 15.51 -17.82
CA VAL A 687 2.30 14.58 -18.54
C VAL A 687 3.36 15.38 -19.25
N ALA A 688 4.62 15.08 -18.95
CA ALA A 688 5.76 15.67 -19.66
C ALA A 688 5.72 15.28 -21.15
N ILE A 689 5.94 16.26 -22.01
CA ILE A 689 6.10 16.10 -23.45
C ILE A 689 7.55 16.41 -23.78
N THR A 690 8.28 15.38 -24.19
CA THR A 690 9.68 15.49 -24.61
C THR A 690 9.85 16.62 -25.63
N ASP A 691 10.84 17.49 -25.41
CA ASP A 691 11.20 18.63 -26.25
C ASP A 691 10.15 19.77 -26.35
N PHE A 692 9.15 19.81 -25.46
CA PHE A 692 8.16 20.90 -25.42
C PHE A 692 7.89 21.43 -24.00
N GLY A 693 7.52 20.58 -23.05
CA GLY A 693 6.99 21.03 -21.76
C GLY A 693 6.09 19.96 -21.16
N ARG A 694 4.85 20.30 -20.82
CA ARG A 694 3.86 19.33 -20.32
C ARG A 694 2.44 19.57 -20.83
N ALA A 695 1.67 18.51 -20.99
CA ALA A 695 0.22 18.58 -21.12
C ALA A 695 -0.42 18.46 -19.75
N GLU A 696 -1.39 19.31 -19.46
CA GLU A 696 -2.18 19.22 -18.23
C GLU A 696 -3.64 18.92 -18.57
N VAL A 697 -4.24 18.03 -17.79
CA VAL A 697 -5.66 17.68 -17.85
C VAL A 697 -6.26 17.96 -16.48
N ARG A 698 -7.35 18.73 -16.46
CA ARG A 698 -8.19 18.95 -15.29
C ARG A 698 -9.54 18.28 -15.50
N VAL A 699 -10.03 17.60 -14.48
CA VAL A 699 -11.37 17.02 -14.44
C VAL A 699 -12.06 17.50 -13.16
N ASP A 700 -13.06 18.34 -13.34
CA ASP A 700 -13.96 18.79 -12.29
C ASP A 700 -15.21 17.88 -12.28
N LEU A 701 -15.54 17.35 -11.12
CA LEU A 701 -16.66 16.46 -10.88
C LEU A 701 -17.64 17.10 -9.90
N GLU A 702 -18.94 16.94 -10.13
CA GLU A 702 -19.99 17.31 -9.19
C GLU A 702 -21.12 16.29 -9.17
N LEU A 703 -21.46 15.79 -7.98
CA LEU A 703 -22.64 14.94 -7.77
C LEU A 703 -23.89 15.82 -7.58
N LEU A 704 -24.83 15.72 -8.52
CA LEU A 704 -26.10 16.44 -8.52
C LEU A 704 -27.15 15.74 -7.63
N ASP A 705 -28.19 16.47 -7.23
CA ASP A 705 -29.20 15.98 -6.27
C ASP A 705 -29.97 14.74 -6.76
N ASP A 706 -30.10 14.58 -8.08
CA ASP A 706 -30.67 13.39 -8.74
C ASP A 706 -29.67 12.23 -8.86
N THR A 707 -28.48 12.35 -8.25
CA THR A 707 -27.34 11.42 -8.28
C THR A 707 -26.62 11.30 -9.62
N THR A 708 -26.96 12.16 -10.59
CA THR A 708 -26.18 12.34 -11.83
C THR A 708 -24.84 13.01 -11.51
N ILE A 709 -23.78 12.63 -12.21
CA ILE A 709 -22.47 13.25 -12.07
C ILE A 709 -22.24 14.19 -13.24
N ARG A 710 -22.04 15.46 -12.93
CA ARG A 710 -21.55 16.45 -13.88
C ARG A 710 -20.03 16.35 -13.94
N VAL A 711 -19.52 16.12 -15.14
CA VAL A 711 -18.09 16.09 -15.44
C VAL A 711 -17.76 17.26 -16.34
N VAL A 712 -16.86 18.12 -15.89
CA VAL A 712 -16.27 19.17 -16.71
C VAL A 712 -14.79 18.88 -16.80
N ALA A 713 -14.32 18.51 -17.99
CA ALA A 713 -12.92 18.24 -18.19
C ALA A 713 -12.31 19.25 -19.16
N ALA A 714 -11.06 19.61 -18.89
CA ALA A 714 -10.34 20.65 -19.56
C ALA A 714 -8.88 20.22 -19.78
N ALA A 715 -8.25 20.70 -20.85
CA ALA A 715 -6.85 20.42 -21.12
C ALA A 715 -6.11 21.69 -21.57
N ARG A 716 -4.81 21.74 -21.27
CA ARG A 716 -3.91 22.80 -21.71
C ARG A 716 -2.49 22.26 -21.96
N LEU A 717 -1.72 23.00 -22.76
CA LEU A 717 -0.29 22.76 -22.97
C LEU A 717 0.50 23.85 -22.24
N VAL A 718 1.55 23.45 -21.52
CA VAL A 718 2.42 24.33 -20.75
C VAL A 718 3.85 24.15 -21.26
N ASP A 719 4.53 25.27 -21.55
CA ASP A 719 5.92 25.28 -22.03
C ASP A 719 6.89 24.90 -20.90
N ALA A 720 8.06 24.37 -21.25
CA ALA A 720 9.09 23.97 -20.28
C ALA A 720 9.68 25.16 -19.50
N ASP A 721 9.71 26.34 -20.12
CA ASP A 721 10.31 27.56 -19.56
C ASP A 721 9.32 28.44 -18.78
N ASP A 722 8.02 28.12 -18.83
CA ASP A 722 6.99 28.89 -18.12
C ASP A 722 6.88 28.40 -16.66
N ASP A 723 7.31 29.27 -15.74
CA ASP A 723 7.15 29.10 -14.29
C ASP A 723 5.69 29.39 -13.91
N VAL A 724 4.80 28.44 -14.24
CA VAL A 724 3.36 28.61 -14.09
C VAL A 724 2.96 28.52 -12.62
N THR A 725 2.89 29.67 -11.96
CA THR A 725 2.01 29.86 -10.80
C THR A 725 0.56 29.55 -11.22
N PHE A 726 -0.29 29.06 -10.31
CA PHE A 726 -1.70 28.69 -10.59
C PHE A 726 -2.54 29.79 -11.30
N ASP A 727 -2.02 31.02 -11.42
CA ASP A 727 -2.64 32.20 -11.99
C ASP A 727 -2.16 32.58 -13.43
N THR A 728 -1.93 31.63 -14.36
CA THR A 728 -2.01 31.82 -15.84
C THR A 728 -1.83 30.47 -16.59
N PRO A 729 -2.16 30.26 -17.89
CA PRO A 729 -3.16 30.85 -18.81
C PRO A 729 -4.50 30.05 -18.85
N ALA A 730 -5.49 30.52 -19.63
CA ALA A 730 -6.83 29.91 -19.75
C ALA A 730 -6.80 28.49 -20.37
N TRP A 731 -7.61 27.56 -19.85
CA TRP A 731 -7.75 26.20 -20.39
C TRP A 731 -8.23 26.23 -21.85
N GLU A 732 -7.52 25.53 -22.75
CA GLU A 732 -7.63 25.71 -24.21
C GLU A 732 -8.63 24.74 -24.88
N GLY A 733 -9.17 23.78 -24.14
CA GLY A 733 -10.27 22.92 -24.57
C GLY A 733 -11.07 22.45 -23.36
N GLN A 734 -12.40 22.52 -23.43
CA GLN A 734 -13.31 22.11 -22.36
C GLN A 734 -14.45 21.26 -22.94
N SER A 735 -14.81 20.19 -22.25
CA SER A 735 -16.05 19.45 -22.52
C SER A 735 -16.81 19.23 -21.23
N GLU A 736 -18.13 19.25 -21.33
CA GLU A 736 -19.03 18.91 -20.24
C GLU A 736 -19.84 17.68 -20.63
N THR A 737 -20.01 16.74 -19.69
CA THR A 737 -20.84 15.55 -19.87
C THR A 737 -21.56 15.23 -18.57
N LEU A 738 -22.80 14.78 -18.67
CA LEU A 738 -23.59 14.30 -17.56
C LEU A 738 -23.61 12.76 -17.59
N ILE A 739 -23.25 12.15 -16.46
CA ILE A 739 -23.22 10.70 -16.30
C ILE A 739 -24.32 10.32 -15.32
N ALA A 740 -25.37 9.68 -15.85
CA ALA A 740 -26.47 9.19 -15.03
C ALA A 740 -25.98 8.14 -14.01
N PRO A 741 -26.65 8.03 -12.85
CA PRO A 741 -26.43 6.94 -11.91
C PRO A 741 -26.71 5.60 -12.58
N LYS A 742 -25.76 4.66 -12.49
CA LYS A 742 -25.89 3.32 -13.05
C LYS A 742 -25.95 2.27 -11.94
N SER A 743 -26.55 1.12 -12.25
CA SER A 743 -26.80 0.04 -11.28
C SER A 743 -25.69 -1.01 -11.21
N ASN A 744 -24.67 -0.96 -12.08
CA ASN A 744 -23.59 -1.95 -12.14
C ASN A 744 -22.20 -1.29 -12.38
N ALA A 745 -21.13 -2.00 -12.02
CA ALA A 745 -19.75 -1.50 -12.07
C ALA A 745 -19.09 -1.52 -13.46
N ASN A 746 -19.75 -2.04 -14.50
CA ASN A 746 -19.14 -2.24 -15.82
C ASN A 746 -19.53 -1.17 -16.86
N ASP A 747 -20.45 -0.27 -16.53
CA ASP A 747 -20.99 0.70 -17.48
C ASP A 747 -20.28 2.06 -17.39
N GLY A 748 -19.17 2.25 -18.14
CA GLY A 748 -18.50 3.55 -18.27
C GLY A 748 -19.25 4.56 -19.15
N ALA A 749 -18.93 5.85 -19.02
CA ALA A 749 -19.20 6.88 -20.03
C ALA A 749 -17.86 7.31 -20.65
N THR A 750 -17.75 7.31 -21.97
CA THR A 750 -16.52 7.75 -22.67
C THR A 750 -16.77 9.10 -23.31
N GLY A 751 -15.89 10.07 -23.04
CA GLY A 751 -15.86 11.38 -23.66
C GLY A 751 -14.49 11.66 -24.27
N ARG A 752 -14.42 12.52 -25.29
CA ARG A 752 -13.15 12.91 -25.93
C ARG A 752 -12.98 14.42 -25.87
N ILE A 753 -11.81 14.86 -25.44
CA ILE A 753 -11.44 16.28 -25.30
C ILE A 753 -10.19 16.52 -26.14
N SER A 754 -10.16 17.62 -26.88
CA SER A 754 -9.00 18.00 -27.68
C SER A 754 -8.54 19.38 -27.22
N ALA A 755 -7.23 19.56 -27.07
CA ALA A 755 -6.60 20.85 -26.81
C ALA A 755 -5.60 21.16 -27.93
N HIS A 756 -5.57 22.42 -28.35
CA HIS A 756 -4.78 22.86 -29.49
C HIS A 756 -3.99 24.10 -29.09
N SER A 757 -2.68 24.10 -29.30
CA SER A 757 -1.84 25.31 -29.15
C SER A 757 -1.30 25.76 -30.50
N GLU A 758 -1.58 27.00 -30.86
CA GLU A 758 -1.08 27.67 -32.07
C GLU A 758 0.13 28.59 -31.79
N LYS A 759 0.63 28.63 -30.55
CA LYS A 759 1.36 29.81 -30.04
C LYS A 759 2.86 29.90 -30.31
N ILE A 760 3.51 28.97 -31.04
CA ILE A 760 4.96 29.05 -31.26
C ILE A 760 5.33 28.89 -32.73
N SER A 761 6.29 29.71 -33.16
CA SER A 761 6.87 29.86 -34.51
C SER A 761 7.50 28.61 -35.16
N VAL A 762 7.24 27.41 -34.64
CA VAL A 762 7.81 26.14 -35.12
C VAL A 762 6.75 25.01 -35.04
N GLU A 763 5.71 25.12 -35.85
CA GLU A 763 4.64 24.11 -36.14
C GLU A 763 3.66 23.72 -34.99
N PRO A 764 2.39 23.36 -35.32
CA PRO A 764 1.35 23.11 -34.33
C PRO A 764 1.52 21.76 -33.61
N VAL A 765 1.58 21.79 -32.27
CA VAL A 765 1.45 20.60 -31.43
C VAL A 765 -0.03 20.32 -31.21
N HIS A 766 -0.47 19.13 -31.60
CA HIS A 766 -1.83 18.65 -31.34
C HIS A 766 -1.79 17.63 -30.20
N ALA A 767 -2.50 17.92 -29.12
CA ALA A 767 -2.74 16.98 -28.04
C ALA A 767 -4.24 16.69 -27.96
N TRP A 768 -4.62 15.42 -27.94
CA TRP A 768 -5.99 15.06 -27.59
C TRP A 768 -5.98 14.03 -26.48
N THR A 769 -6.99 14.16 -25.63
CA THR A 769 -7.18 13.37 -24.42
C THR A 769 -8.53 12.67 -24.53
N GLU A 770 -8.53 11.35 -24.54
CA GLU A 770 -9.74 10.57 -24.35
C GLU A 770 -9.92 10.25 -22.87
N LEU A 771 -11.13 10.44 -22.38
CA LEU A 771 -11.52 10.27 -21.00
C LEU A 771 -12.57 9.16 -20.93
N THR A 772 -12.22 8.07 -20.27
CA THR A 772 -13.20 7.04 -19.93
C THR A 772 -13.48 7.15 -18.43
N ILE A 773 -14.74 7.37 -18.09
CA ILE A 773 -15.18 7.60 -16.72
C ILE A 773 -16.06 6.43 -16.32
N HIS A 774 -15.57 5.68 -15.34
CA HIS A 774 -16.32 4.60 -14.72
C HIS A 774 -17.01 5.15 -13.49
N ASN A 775 -18.34 5.13 -13.49
CA ASN A 775 -19.17 5.55 -12.36
C ASN A 775 -19.61 4.30 -11.60
N ASN A 776 -18.78 3.87 -10.66
CA ASN A 776 -19.08 2.69 -9.87
C ASN A 776 -19.94 3.13 -8.66
N PRO A 777 -21.08 2.45 -8.38
CA PRO A 777 -21.69 2.59 -7.06
C PRO A 777 -20.61 2.25 -6.04
N VAL A 778 -20.39 3.07 -5.01
CA VAL A 778 -19.39 2.74 -3.98
C VAL A 778 -19.82 1.46 -3.34
N THR A 779 -18.98 0.45 -3.48
CA THR A 779 -19.36 -0.90 -3.17
C THR A 779 -19.08 -1.24 -1.71
N TRP A 780 -19.13 -0.29 -0.78
CA TRP A 780 -18.79 -0.54 0.63
C TRP A 780 -19.43 0.43 1.62
N TRP A 781 -19.64 -0.07 2.84
CA TRP A 781 -20.25 0.62 3.98
C TRP A 781 -19.26 1.31 4.87
#